data_AF-A0A179DN53-F1
#
_entry.id   AF-A0A179DN53-F1
#
_cell.length_a   1.000
_cell.length_b   1.000
_cell.length_c   1.000
_cell.angle_alpha   90.00
_cell.angle_beta   90.00
_cell.angle_gamma   90.00
#
_symmetry.space_group_name_H-M   'P 1'
#
loop_
_entity.id
_entity.type
_entity.pdbx_description
1 polymer ?
#
loop_
_entity_poly.entity_id
_entity_poly.type
_entity_poly.pdbx_seq_one_letter_code
_entity_poly.pdbx_strand_id
1 'polypeptide(L)'
;MKDYIIKDEWNIIEEGFDPHLNKISESIFSLGNGRMGQRANFEETYSGETLSGNYIAGVYYPDKTRVGWWKNGYPEYFAKVLNAANWIGIEVKIEDEILDLATSKVTDFKRILNMQEGYLERIFTAELPSGNKIKVNAIRFCSIVDDEVGVINYSITPLNFDGKIEFTSYIDGDVKNQDSNYDEKFWDFVNNEITNNEAYLTLRTKKTEFEVCTASFIQLLADEKAIDFNSEAIRKEKFVGQKIGINAVQNQEISLIKIAANLTSQNHQKSDLLNHTKIIIAKASTKGFHQLKLEQKQAWASKWQESDIIIEGDIAAQQAIRFNIFQLFQTYTGKDDRLNIGPKGFTGEKYGGSTYWDTEAYCVPFYLATAPQQVSKNLLIYRYKQLDKAIENAQKLGFDNGAALFPMVTMNGEECHNEWEITFEEIHRNGAIAYAIHNYIRYTGDENYLNDYGLEVLIGISRFWKQRVNWSKAQNKFVMLGVTGPNEYENNINNNWYTNILATWCMKYTIKAAQIVEKNRPSQYKNLIEKLNFNKQEFSDWASIIDNMYYPEDADKGIFLQQDGYLDKEQILVKDLPKSERPINQKWSWDRILRSCFIKQADVLQGIYFFEEDYDLATIKRNFDFYEARTVHESSLSPCVHSILAAKLNDEAKAYQFYLRTARLDLDDYNNDTEDGLHITSMAGTWMSIVEGFAGMRVRDNQLHFNPFLPKHWQSFSFKINFRGANLNIKIDGKSFQIAANDDKDLEIFIHGQKHQFKGSGIIELQNKELV
;
A
#
# COMPACT_ATOMS: atom_id res chain seq x y z
N MET A 1 19.58 8.78 6.70
CA MET A 1 19.47 8.72 5.24
C MET A 1 20.64 7.93 4.70
N LYS A 2 20.35 6.92 3.90
CA LYS A 2 21.32 6.01 3.29
C LYS A 2 21.21 6.21 1.78
N ASP A 3 22.22 6.81 1.15
CA ASP A 3 22.20 7.12 -0.28
C ASP A 3 23.15 6.18 -1.05
N TYR A 4 22.73 4.91 -1.19
CA TYR A 4 23.51 3.86 -1.86
C TYR A 4 22.87 3.37 -3.17
N ILE A 5 21.64 3.80 -3.45
CA ILE A 5 20.93 3.48 -4.69
C ILE A 5 21.43 4.40 -5.81
N ILE A 6 21.87 3.79 -6.92
CA ILE A 6 22.24 4.51 -8.13
C ILE A 6 20.98 5.02 -8.82
N LYS A 7 21.03 6.28 -9.27
CA LYS A 7 19.89 6.97 -9.89
C LYS A 7 19.80 6.53 -11.34
N ASP A 8 18.65 5.97 -11.69
CA ASP A 8 18.31 5.51 -13.04
C ASP A 8 16.80 5.70 -13.25
N GLU A 9 16.38 5.99 -14.47
CA GLU A 9 14.98 6.32 -14.76
C GLU A 9 14.01 5.15 -14.60
N TRP A 10 14.46 3.90 -14.77
CA TRP A 10 13.61 2.71 -14.81
C TRP A 10 14.08 1.60 -13.88
N ASN A 11 15.27 1.74 -13.29
CA ASN A 11 15.86 0.74 -12.44
C ASN A 11 16.14 1.28 -11.04
N ILE A 12 15.96 0.42 -10.04
CA ILE A 12 16.63 0.57 -8.75
C ILE A 12 17.90 -0.27 -8.82
N ILE A 13 19.05 0.33 -8.55
CA ILE A 13 20.36 -0.32 -8.72
C ILE A 13 21.18 -0.19 -7.44
N GLU A 14 21.63 -1.32 -6.93
CA GLU A 14 22.64 -1.45 -5.85
C GLU A 14 23.92 -2.03 -6.49
N GLU A 15 25.06 -1.36 -6.29
CA GLU A 15 26.39 -1.86 -6.72
C GLU A 15 27.29 -2.04 -5.50
N GLY A 16 27.98 -3.19 -5.45
CA GLY A 16 28.67 -3.65 -4.25
C GLY A 16 27.70 -4.31 -3.25
N PHE A 17 28.24 -5.20 -2.42
CA PHE A 17 27.46 -5.89 -1.38
C PHE A 17 27.90 -5.42 0.01
N ASP A 18 26.98 -4.75 0.71
CA ASP A 18 27.12 -4.43 2.14
C ASP A 18 26.13 -5.27 2.96
N PRO A 19 26.61 -6.25 3.75
CA PRO A 19 25.75 -7.08 4.59
C PRO A 19 24.85 -6.29 5.56
N HIS A 20 25.28 -5.10 6.00
CA HIS A 20 24.53 -4.26 6.93
C HIS A 20 23.32 -3.57 6.28
N LEU A 21 23.29 -3.48 4.94
CA LEU A 21 22.17 -2.94 4.17
C LEU A 21 21.21 -4.04 3.69
N ASN A 22 21.52 -5.32 3.90
CA ASN A 22 20.80 -6.41 3.27
C ASN A 22 19.28 -6.41 3.57
N LYS A 23 18.86 -6.24 4.83
CA LYS A 23 17.42 -6.19 5.18
C LYS A 23 16.67 -5.03 4.50
N ILE A 24 17.36 -3.91 4.25
CA ILE A 24 16.80 -2.74 3.56
C ILE A 24 16.69 -3.04 2.07
N SER A 25 17.74 -3.58 1.46
CA SER A 25 17.74 -4.01 0.06
C SER A 25 16.71 -5.12 -0.19
N GLU A 26 16.47 -6.01 0.76
CA GLU A 26 15.38 -6.99 0.72
C GLU A 26 14.00 -6.33 0.62
N SER A 27 13.77 -5.23 1.34
CA SER A 27 12.53 -4.46 1.24
C SER A 27 12.44 -3.73 -0.11
N ILE A 28 13.44 -2.92 -0.46
CA ILE A 28 13.47 -2.07 -1.68
C ILE A 28 13.27 -2.89 -2.94
N PHE A 29 13.91 -4.05 -3.05
CA PHE A 29 13.87 -4.88 -4.24
C PHE A 29 12.78 -5.97 -4.17
N SER A 30 11.79 -5.81 -3.27
CA SER A 30 10.67 -6.75 -3.15
C SER A 30 9.84 -6.82 -4.44
N LEU A 31 9.33 -8.02 -4.73
CA LEU A 31 8.46 -8.30 -5.86
C LEU A 31 7.05 -8.69 -5.41
N GLY A 32 6.05 -8.42 -6.24
CA GLY A 32 4.66 -8.80 -6.01
C GLY A 32 3.80 -8.67 -7.26
N ASN A 33 2.61 -9.25 -7.23
CA ASN A 33 1.68 -9.26 -8.36
C ASN A 33 0.20 -9.11 -7.96
N GLY A 34 -0.05 -8.62 -6.73
CA GLY A 34 -1.38 -8.50 -6.13
C GLY A 34 -1.97 -9.82 -5.58
N ARG A 35 -1.34 -10.96 -5.85
CA ARG A 35 -1.74 -12.29 -5.34
C ARG A 35 -0.76 -12.83 -4.32
N MET A 36 0.53 -12.57 -4.54
CA MET A 36 1.61 -12.92 -3.65
C MET A 36 2.71 -11.86 -3.74
N GLY A 37 3.62 -11.86 -2.76
CA GLY A 37 4.87 -11.12 -2.86
C GLY A 37 6.01 -11.79 -2.14
N GLN A 38 7.21 -11.42 -2.56
CA GLN A 38 8.46 -12.03 -2.18
C GLN A 38 9.48 -10.93 -1.91
N ARG A 39 9.97 -10.85 -0.68
CA ARG A 39 11.10 -9.97 -0.34
C ARG A 39 12.32 -10.33 -1.18
N ALA A 40 13.24 -9.37 -1.34
CA ALA A 40 14.44 -9.54 -2.17
C ALA A 40 15.52 -10.47 -1.55
N ASN A 41 15.11 -11.48 -0.79
CA ASN A 41 15.99 -12.49 -0.20
C ASN A 41 16.74 -13.24 -1.30
N PHE A 42 17.95 -13.72 -1.00
CA PHE A 42 18.73 -14.52 -1.95
C PHE A 42 18.11 -15.90 -2.16
N GLU A 43 18.22 -16.42 -3.37
CA GLU A 43 17.81 -17.77 -3.73
C GLU A 43 18.68 -18.81 -3.03
N GLU A 44 20.00 -18.57 -3.00
CA GLU A 44 20.97 -19.39 -2.30
C GLU A 44 21.07 -19.10 -0.80
N THR A 45 21.83 -19.94 -0.11
CA THR A 45 22.12 -19.81 1.30
C THR A 45 22.73 -18.45 1.61
N TYR A 46 22.18 -17.78 2.63
CA TYR A 46 22.74 -16.58 3.21
C TYR A 46 22.65 -16.66 4.72
N SER A 47 23.79 -16.73 5.40
CA SER A 47 23.85 -16.87 6.86
C SER A 47 23.90 -15.53 7.63
N GLY A 48 23.95 -14.40 6.91
CA GLY A 48 23.92 -13.06 7.49
C GLY A 48 22.51 -12.62 7.92
N GLU A 49 22.38 -11.34 8.31
CA GLU A 49 21.09 -10.78 8.72
C GLU A 49 20.12 -10.65 7.53
N THR A 50 18.95 -11.28 7.66
CA THR A 50 17.89 -11.35 6.65
C THR A 50 16.52 -11.36 7.36
N LEU A 51 15.51 -10.82 6.69
CA LEU A 51 14.11 -11.09 7.00
C LEU A 51 13.51 -11.86 5.82
N SER A 52 13.39 -13.19 5.96
CA SER A 52 12.76 -14.04 4.93
C SER A 52 11.26 -13.75 4.86
N GLY A 53 10.74 -13.43 3.67
CA GLY A 53 9.31 -13.16 3.50
C GLY A 53 8.75 -13.57 2.15
N ASN A 54 7.84 -14.55 2.17
CA ASN A 54 6.89 -14.84 1.10
C ASN A 54 5.48 -14.64 1.65
N TYR A 55 4.65 -13.82 1.03
CA TYR A 55 3.32 -13.49 1.54
C TYR A 55 2.27 -13.82 0.49
N ILE A 56 1.18 -14.48 0.91
CA ILE A 56 0.08 -14.85 0.02
C ILE A 56 -1.17 -14.05 0.41
N ALA A 57 -1.74 -13.35 -0.57
CA ALA A 57 -2.83 -12.42 -0.33
C ALA A 57 -4.07 -13.13 0.24
N GLY A 58 -4.64 -12.56 1.30
CA GLY A 58 -5.84 -13.09 1.97
C GLY A 58 -5.58 -14.29 2.90
N VAL A 59 -4.34 -14.79 2.99
CA VAL A 59 -3.97 -15.85 3.94
C VAL A 59 -3.41 -15.21 5.21
N TYR A 60 -4.21 -15.24 6.26
CA TYR A 60 -3.88 -14.61 7.54
C TYR A 60 -4.05 -15.57 8.72
N TYR A 61 -3.55 -15.16 9.88
CA TYR A 61 -3.67 -15.89 11.13
C TYR A 61 -4.14 -14.99 12.28
N PRO A 62 -5.12 -15.43 13.09
CA PRO A 62 -5.58 -14.73 14.28
C PRO A 62 -4.61 -15.02 15.44
N ASP A 63 -3.56 -14.19 15.55
CA ASP A 63 -2.62 -14.30 16.64
C ASP A 63 -3.24 -13.72 17.91
N LYS A 64 -3.15 -14.44 19.03
CA LYS A 64 -3.91 -14.08 20.23
C LYS A 64 -3.47 -12.70 20.73
N THR A 65 -4.43 -11.85 21.11
CA THR A 65 -4.14 -10.51 21.58
C THR A 65 -3.23 -10.54 22.81
N ARG A 66 -2.14 -9.77 22.75
CA ARG A 66 -1.21 -9.56 23.85
C ARG A 66 -1.30 -8.11 24.31
N VAL A 67 -1.75 -7.90 25.53
CA VAL A 67 -1.86 -6.57 26.16
C VAL A 67 -1.39 -6.65 27.60
N GLY A 68 -0.89 -5.54 28.14
CA GLY A 68 -0.56 -5.45 29.57
C GLY A 68 -1.81 -5.52 30.44
N TRP A 69 -2.89 -4.84 30.05
CA TRP A 69 -4.14 -4.76 30.78
C TRP A 69 -5.33 -4.81 29.83
N TRP A 70 -6.24 -5.77 30.03
CA TRP A 70 -7.43 -5.92 29.20
C TRP A 70 -8.43 -4.78 29.42
N LYS A 71 -9.09 -4.35 28.34
CA LYS A 71 -10.22 -3.42 28.35
C LYS A 71 -11.41 -4.08 27.67
N ASN A 72 -12.61 -3.92 28.23
CA ASN A 72 -13.83 -4.42 27.61
C ASN A 72 -13.98 -3.78 26.22
N GLY A 73 -14.22 -4.60 25.21
CA GLY A 73 -14.25 -4.18 23.80
C GLY A 73 -12.98 -4.52 23.01
N TYR A 74 -11.87 -4.88 23.67
CA TYR A 74 -10.68 -5.31 22.93
C TYR A 74 -10.93 -6.55 22.08
N PRO A 75 -10.25 -6.64 20.92
CA PRO A 75 -10.34 -7.83 20.09
C PRO A 75 -9.56 -8.98 20.71
N GLU A 76 -10.02 -10.20 20.45
CA GLU A 76 -9.40 -11.43 20.98
C GLU A 76 -8.10 -11.82 20.26
N TYR A 77 -7.89 -11.28 19.05
CA TYR A 77 -6.71 -11.53 18.24
C TYR A 77 -6.29 -10.28 17.45
N PHE A 78 -5.01 -10.27 17.04
CA PHE A 78 -4.48 -9.39 16.00
C PHE A 78 -4.23 -10.25 14.75
N ALA A 79 -4.98 -10.01 13.67
CA ALA A 79 -4.80 -10.75 12.43
C ALA A 79 -3.55 -10.29 11.67
N LYS A 80 -2.80 -11.25 11.11
CA LYS A 80 -1.56 -11.00 10.37
C LYS A 80 -1.46 -11.86 9.12
N VAL A 81 -1.02 -11.28 8.00
CA VAL A 81 -0.57 -12.05 6.83
C VAL A 81 0.65 -12.86 7.22
N LEU A 82 0.66 -14.13 6.83
CA LEU A 82 1.71 -15.06 7.22
C LEU A 82 2.88 -15.03 6.24
N ASN A 83 4.08 -15.25 6.80
CA ASN A 83 5.19 -15.77 6.01
C ASN A 83 4.81 -17.20 5.58
N ALA A 84 4.69 -17.42 4.28
CA ALA A 84 4.37 -18.68 3.64
C ALA A 84 5.64 -19.44 3.24
N ALA A 85 5.48 -20.63 2.64
CA ALA A 85 6.62 -21.46 2.28
C ALA A 85 7.60 -20.71 1.35
N ASN A 86 8.89 -20.80 1.64
CA ASN A 86 9.95 -20.27 0.79
C ASN A 86 10.01 -21.08 -0.49
N TRP A 87 9.52 -20.51 -1.59
CA TRP A 87 9.53 -21.13 -2.91
C TRP A 87 10.78 -20.79 -3.72
N ILE A 88 11.59 -19.80 -3.32
CA ILE A 88 12.75 -19.34 -4.10
C ILE A 88 14.02 -20.16 -3.85
N GLY A 89 14.04 -20.99 -2.80
CA GLY A 89 15.23 -21.69 -2.33
C GLY A 89 15.97 -22.53 -3.38
N ILE A 90 17.26 -22.24 -3.58
CA ILE A 90 18.21 -22.97 -4.42
C ILE A 90 19.56 -23.01 -3.68
N GLU A 91 19.81 -24.06 -2.90
CA GLU A 91 21.13 -24.24 -2.31
C GLU A 91 22.12 -24.66 -3.40
N VAL A 92 23.29 -24.03 -3.43
CA VAL A 92 24.36 -24.34 -4.37
C VAL A 92 25.57 -24.82 -3.59
N LYS A 93 26.06 -26.01 -3.92
CA LYS A 93 27.28 -26.58 -3.35
C LYS A 93 28.31 -26.79 -4.45
N ILE A 94 29.52 -26.26 -4.26
CA ILE A 94 30.66 -26.43 -5.16
C ILE A 94 31.63 -27.39 -4.47
N GLU A 95 31.79 -28.60 -5.01
CA GLU A 95 32.46 -29.72 -4.34
C GLU A 95 31.89 -29.96 -2.93
N ASP A 96 32.63 -29.53 -1.89
CA ASP A 96 32.25 -29.65 -0.49
C ASP A 96 31.84 -28.34 0.20
N GLU A 97 31.81 -27.22 -0.53
CA GLU A 97 31.54 -25.90 0.03
C GLU A 97 30.18 -25.34 -0.44
N ILE A 98 29.41 -24.75 0.47
CA ILE A 98 28.14 -24.09 0.15
C ILE A 98 28.42 -22.66 -0.29
N LEU A 99 27.79 -22.22 -1.37
CA LEU A 99 27.78 -20.81 -1.75
C LEU A 99 26.98 -20.01 -0.73
N ASP A 100 27.68 -19.14 -0.01
CA ASP A 100 27.08 -18.21 0.95
C ASP A 100 27.81 -16.86 0.88
N LEU A 101 27.07 -15.81 0.49
CA LEU A 101 27.62 -14.47 0.33
C LEU A 101 28.06 -13.84 1.66
N ALA A 102 27.58 -14.34 2.80
CA ALA A 102 28.02 -13.87 4.11
C ALA A 102 29.45 -14.33 4.45
N THR A 103 29.92 -15.41 3.83
CA THR A 103 31.24 -16.01 4.11
C THR A 103 32.19 -15.96 2.91
N SER A 104 31.66 -15.81 1.69
CA SER A 104 32.43 -15.70 0.46
C SER A 104 32.95 -14.29 0.24
N LYS A 105 34.05 -14.15 -0.49
CA LYS A 105 34.50 -12.85 -0.99
C LYS A 105 33.70 -12.50 -2.25
N VAL A 106 32.86 -11.48 -2.15
CA VAL A 106 31.97 -11.03 -3.23
C VAL A 106 32.59 -9.87 -4.00
N THR A 107 32.56 -9.94 -5.32
CA THR A 107 33.02 -8.90 -6.26
C THR A 107 32.00 -8.74 -7.39
N ASP A 108 32.04 -7.62 -8.12
CA ASP A 108 31.14 -7.31 -9.23
C ASP A 108 29.64 -7.46 -8.89
N PHE A 109 29.30 -7.25 -7.61
CA PHE A 109 27.92 -7.37 -7.15
C PHE A 109 27.07 -6.25 -7.72
N LYS A 110 25.94 -6.63 -8.31
CA LYS A 110 24.91 -5.73 -8.78
C LYS A 110 23.53 -6.33 -8.53
N ARG A 111 22.62 -5.55 -7.94
CA ARG A 111 21.20 -5.90 -7.80
C ARG A 111 20.38 -4.86 -8.56
N ILE A 112 19.49 -5.29 -9.44
CA ILE A 112 18.72 -4.44 -10.35
C ILE A 112 17.24 -4.81 -10.25
N LEU A 113 16.40 -3.90 -9.77
CA LEU A 113 14.96 -4.01 -9.94
C LEU A 113 14.58 -3.23 -11.20
N ASN A 114 14.29 -3.95 -12.29
CA ASN A 114 13.79 -3.34 -13.52
C ASN A 114 12.28 -3.12 -13.37
N MET A 115 11.88 -1.86 -13.17
CA MET A 115 10.48 -1.49 -12.95
C MET A 115 9.69 -1.47 -14.28
N GLN A 116 10.37 -1.25 -15.40
CA GLN A 116 9.74 -1.17 -16.72
C GLN A 116 9.21 -2.53 -17.19
N GLU A 117 9.99 -3.59 -16.95
CA GLU A 117 9.66 -4.96 -17.34
C GLU A 117 9.24 -5.83 -16.14
N GLY A 118 9.43 -5.36 -14.91
CA GLY A 118 8.96 -5.99 -13.67
C GLY A 118 9.69 -7.26 -13.29
N TYR A 119 11.03 -7.20 -13.22
CA TYR A 119 11.86 -8.30 -12.74
C TYR A 119 13.00 -7.81 -11.82
N LEU A 120 13.49 -8.71 -10.98
CA LEU A 120 14.69 -8.54 -10.17
C LEU A 120 15.84 -9.33 -10.82
N GLU A 121 17.00 -8.70 -10.98
CA GLU A 121 18.24 -9.32 -11.44
C GLU A 121 19.34 -9.12 -10.41
N ARG A 122 20.14 -10.17 -10.17
CA ARG A 122 21.31 -10.11 -9.28
C ARG A 122 22.49 -10.79 -9.95
N ILE A 123 23.58 -10.05 -10.07
CA ILE A 123 24.82 -10.48 -10.72
C ILE A 123 25.94 -10.34 -9.70
N PHE A 124 26.80 -11.34 -9.57
CA PHE A 124 28.00 -11.25 -8.73
C PHE A 124 29.03 -12.31 -9.10
N THR A 125 30.26 -12.07 -8.68
CA THR A 125 31.33 -13.07 -8.64
C THR A 125 31.63 -13.40 -7.18
N ALA A 126 31.54 -14.68 -6.81
CA ALA A 126 31.89 -15.18 -5.49
C ALA A 126 33.18 -16.00 -5.55
N GLU A 127 34.15 -15.65 -4.71
CA GLU A 127 35.32 -16.47 -4.40
C GLU A 127 35.07 -17.17 -3.06
N LEU A 128 34.89 -18.49 -3.11
CA LEU A 128 34.66 -19.34 -1.94
C LEU A 128 35.95 -19.53 -1.12
N PRO A 129 35.88 -20.01 0.13
CA PRO A 129 37.05 -20.25 0.97
C PRO A 129 38.13 -21.15 0.34
N SER A 130 37.74 -22.13 -0.48
CA SER A 130 38.66 -22.95 -1.29
C SER A 130 39.46 -22.18 -2.34
N GLY A 131 39.05 -20.96 -2.70
CA GLY A 131 39.56 -20.19 -3.83
C GLY A 131 38.85 -20.48 -5.15
N ASN A 132 37.84 -21.36 -5.16
CA ASN A 132 36.96 -21.56 -6.30
C ASN A 132 36.14 -20.30 -6.57
N LYS A 133 36.08 -19.90 -7.85
CA LYS A 133 35.39 -18.69 -8.29
C LYS A 133 34.24 -19.05 -9.19
N ILE A 134 33.07 -18.51 -8.88
CA ILE A 134 31.88 -18.63 -9.72
C ILE A 134 31.32 -17.24 -10.00
N LYS A 135 30.79 -17.07 -11.21
CA LYS A 135 29.91 -15.96 -11.55
C LYS A 135 28.46 -16.44 -11.47
N VAL A 136 27.60 -15.65 -10.86
CA VAL A 136 26.15 -15.91 -10.77
C VAL A 136 25.40 -14.80 -11.47
N ASN A 137 24.36 -15.16 -12.24
CA ASN A 137 23.31 -14.27 -12.68
C ASN A 137 21.94 -14.89 -12.34
N ALA A 138 21.19 -14.25 -11.46
CA ALA A 138 19.85 -14.67 -11.07
C ALA A 138 18.82 -13.65 -11.53
N ILE A 139 17.87 -14.06 -12.36
CA ILE A 139 16.72 -13.23 -12.77
C ILE A 139 15.44 -13.86 -12.24
N ARG A 140 14.61 -13.10 -11.54
CA ARG A 140 13.31 -13.56 -11.05
C ARG A 140 12.18 -12.54 -11.17
N PHE A 141 10.95 -13.03 -11.21
CA PHE A 141 9.74 -12.20 -11.16
C PHE A 141 8.53 -12.99 -10.62
N CYS A 142 7.59 -12.28 -10.00
CA CYS A 142 6.23 -12.76 -9.76
C CYS A 142 5.37 -12.37 -10.97
N SER A 143 4.79 -13.34 -11.67
CA SER A 143 4.05 -13.07 -12.91
C SER A 143 2.78 -12.27 -12.62
N ILE A 144 2.58 -11.14 -13.30
CA ILE A 144 1.35 -10.34 -13.19
C ILE A 144 0.22 -10.87 -14.09
N VAL A 145 0.57 -11.77 -15.02
CA VAL A 145 -0.34 -12.42 -15.97
C VAL A 145 -0.89 -13.72 -15.39
N ASP A 146 -0.01 -14.65 -15.02
CA ASP A 146 -0.34 -15.87 -14.29
C ASP A 146 -0.07 -15.60 -12.80
N ASP A 147 -1.05 -15.00 -12.11
CA ASP A 147 -0.88 -14.38 -10.78
C ASP A 147 -0.54 -15.37 -9.66
N GLU A 148 -0.64 -16.68 -9.91
CA GLU A 148 -0.23 -17.74 -8.99
C GLU A 148 1.25 -18.18 -9.19
N VAL A 149 1.95 -17.66 -10.21
CA VAL A 149 3.25 -18.16 -10.69
C VAL A 149 4.41 -17.21 -10.37
N GLY A 150 5.50 -17.79 -9.86
CA GLY A 150 6.82 -17.15 -9.71
C GLY A 150 7.86 -17.86 -10.56
N VAL A 151 8.85 -17.13 -11.07
CA VAL A 151 9.86 -17.71 -11.98
C VAL A 151 11.25 -17.22 -11.60
N ILE A 152 12.23 -18.13 -11.66
CA ILE A 152 13.66 -17.86 -11.47
C ILE A 152 14.42 -18.49 -12.63
N ASN A 153 15.38 -17.76 -13.19
CA ASN A 153 16.49 -18.30 -13.96
C ASN A 153 17.77 -18.04 -13.17
N TYR A 154 18.39 -19.10 -12.65
CA TYR A 154 19.59 -19.02 -11.81
C TYR A 154 20.78 -19.62 -12.55
N SER A 155 21.65 -18.75 -13.08
CA SER A 155 22.79 -19.10 -13.93
C SER A 155 24.10 -19.04 -13.13
N ILE A 156 24.93 -20.08 -13.25
CA ILE A 156 26.28 -20.15 -12.66
C ILE A 156 27.31 -20.43 -13.76
N THR A 157 28.43 -19.73 -13.72
CA THR A 157 29.61 -20.01 -14.55
C THR A 157 30.84 -20.24 -13.66
N PRO A 158 31.46 -21.43 -13.65
CA PRO A 158 32.76 -21.65 -13.00
C PRO A 158 33.85 -20.86 -13.73
N LEU A 159 34.67 -20.09 -13.00
CA LEU A 159 35.65 -19.20 -13.62
C LEU A 159 37.08 -19.75 -13.63
N ASN A 160 37.42 -20.62 -12.68
CA ASN A 160 38.79 -21.11 -12.49
C ASN A 160 38.91 -22.60 -12.16
N PHE A 161 37.83 -23.38 -12.35
CA PHE A 161 37.85 -24.82 -12.06
C PHE A 161 36.91 -25.59 -12.99
N ASP A 162 37.24 -26.86 -13.19
CA ASP A 162 36.31 -27.92 -13.57
C ASP A 162 35.96 -28.67 -12.27
N GLY A 163 34.71 -29.06 -12.08
CA GLY A 163 34.33 -29.73 -10.83
C GLY A 163 32.85 -30.00 -10.67
N LYS A 164 32.50 -30.65 -9.57
CA LYS A 164 31.12 -30.97 -9.24
C LYS A 164 30.40 -29.74 -8.69
N ILE A 165 29.26 -29.40 -9.27
CA ILE A 165 28.28 -28.48 -8.70
C ILE A 165 27.04 -29.28 -8.34
N GLU A 166 26.52 -29.08 -7.14
CA GLU A 166 25.24 -29.61 -6.70
C GLU A 166 24.24 -28.47 -6.51
N PHE A 167 23.08 -28.58 -7.14
CA PHE A 167 21.93 -27.72 -6.90
C PHE A 167 20.92 -28.48 -6.05
N THR A 168 20.42 -27.86 -4.99
CA THR A 168 19.23 -28.34 -4.27
C THR A 168 18.14 -27.29 -4.42
N SER A 169 17.20 -27.51 -5.35
CA SER A 169 15.97 -26.72 -5.42
C SER A 169 15.03 -27.20 -4.34
N TYR A 170 14.54 -26.30 -3.47
CA TYR A 170 13.66 -26.70 -2.37
C TYR A 170 12.47 -25.77 -2.17
N ILE A 171 11.47 -26.30 -1.45
CA ILE A 171 10.37 -25.55 -0.87
C ILE A 171 10.44 -25.79 0.64
N ASP A 172 10.63 -24.70 1.39
CA ASP A 172 10.73 -24.75 2.85
C ASP A 172 9.50 -24.10 3.49
N GLY A 173 8.66 -24.93 4.08
CA GLY A 173 7.48 -24.54 4.84
C GLY A 173 7.71 -24.40 6.34
N ASP A 174 8.91 -24.67 6.84
CA ASP A 174 9.23 -24.57 8.27
C ASP A 174 9.60 -23.14 8.70
N VAL A 175 8.79 -22.18 8.23
CA VAL A 175 8.99 -20.74 8.39
C VAL A 175 8.41 -20.20 9.71
N LYS A 176 8.82 -18.98 10.05
CA LYS A 176 8.29 -18.21 11.19
C LYS A 176 8.00 -16.78 10.77
N ASN A 177 7.10 -16.14 11.51
CA ASN A 177 6.94 -14.69 11.51
C ASN A 177 7.80 -14.11 12.64
N GLN A 178 8.61 -13.10 12.34
CA GLN A 178 9.40 -12.36 13.32
C GLN A 178 8.51 -11.65 14.34
N ASP A 179 7.31 -11.23 13.94
CA ASP A 179 6.41 -10.45 14.79
C ASP A 179 5.43 -11.31 15.62
N SER A 180 5.56 -12.63 15.65
CA SER A 180 4.68 -13.54 16.42
C SER A 180 4.58 -13.16 17.90
N ASN A 181 3.36 -13.09 18.45
CA ASN A 181 3.14 -12.64 19.83
C ASN A 181 3.69 -13.62 20.89
N TYR A 182 3.81 -14.90 20.51
CA TYR A 182 4.13 -16.02 21.40
C TYR A 182 5.19 -16.98 20.81
N ASP A 183 6.00 -16.51 19.85
CA ASP A 183 7.05 -17.30 19.18
C ASP A 183 6.55 -18.63 18.55
N GLU A 184 5.25 -18.70 18.24
CA GLU A 184 4.62 -19.86 17.62
C GLU A 184 4.80 -19.83 16.09
N LYS A 185 5.09 -21.00 15.49
CA LYS A 185 4.98 -21.23 14.04
C LYS A 185 3.53 -21.54 13.66
N PHE A 186 3.04 -20.95 12.57
CA PHE A 186 1.60 -20.94 12.26
C PHE A 186 1.11 -22.02 11.29
N TRP A 187 2.02 -22.81 10.73
CA TRP A 187 1.73 -23.81 9.70
C TRP A 187 1.83 -25.25 10.25
N ASP A 188 0.88 -26.08 9.85
CA ASP A 188 0.90 -27.54 9.97
C ASP A 188 1.15 -28.17 8.61
N PHE A 189 1.80 -29.33 8.61
CA PHE A 189 2.01 -30.13 7.40
C PHE A 189 0.71 -30.84 6.99
N VAL A 190 0.39 -30.83 5.68
CA VAL A 190 -0.75 -31.59 5.12
C VAL A 190 -0.25 -32.75 4.26
N ASN A 191 0.46 -32.45 3.17
CA ASN A 191 1.01 -33.46 2.27
C ASN A 191 2.22 -32.94 1.49
N ASN A 192 2.92 -33.85 0.82
CA ASN A 192 3.93 -33.51 -0.17
C ASN A 192 4.03 -34.55 -1.30
N GLU A 193 4.47 -34.12 -2.47
CA GLU A 193 4.82 -34.97 -3.61
C GLU A 193 6.15 -34.49 -4.21
N ILE A 194 6.96 -35.41 -4.72
CA ILE A 194 8.23 -35.09 -5.39
C ILE A 194 8.42 -36.09 -6.53
N THR A 195 8.75 -35.57 -7.71
CA THR A 195 9.19 -36.31 -8.90
C THR A 195 10.60 -35.85 -9.29
N ASN A 196 11.10 -36.29 -10.44
CA ASN A 196 12.43 -35.90 -10.92
C ASN A 196 12.58 -34.38 -11.12
N ASN A 197 11.51 -33.70 -11.54
CA ASN A 197 11.55 -32.29 -11.93
C ASN A 197 10.43 -31.45 -11.30
N GLU A 198 9.55 -32.04 -10.49
CA GLU A 198 8.51 -31.31 -9.76
C GLU A 198 8.52 -31.64 -8.26
N ALA A 199 8.20 -30.66 -7.42
CA ALA A 199 8.00 -30.82 -5.99
C ALA A 199 6.76 -30.03 -5.55
N TYR A 200 6.01 -30.58 -4.59
CA TYR A 200 4.77 -30.03 -4.07
C TYR A 200 4.77 -30.14 -2.55
N LEU A 201 4.41 -29.06 -1.87
CA LEU A 201 4.25 -28.99 -0.42
C LEU A 201 2.94 -28.28 -0.09
N THR A 202 2.06 -28.96 0.64
CA THR A 202 0.81 -28.36 1.14
C THR A 202 0.91 -28.15 2.64
N LEU A 203 0.66 -26.93 3.06
CA LEU A 203 0.60 -26.51 4.47
C LEU A 203 -0.77 -25.99 4.82
N ARG A 204 -1.15 -26.11 6.09
CA ARG A 204 -2.40 -25.59 6.64
C ARG A 204 -2.13 -24.62 7.78
N THR A 205 -2.78 -23.46 7.80
CA THR A 205 -2.71 -22.57 8.96
C THR A 205 -3.44 -23.19 10.16
N LYS A 206 -2.84 -23.19 11.35
CA LYS A 206 -3.35 -23.92 12.53
C LYS A 206 -4.77 -23.53 13.00
N LYS A 207 -5.18 -22.27 12.83
CA LYS A 207 -6.47 -21.75 13.37
C LYS A 207 -7.51 -21.46 12.31
N THR A 208 -7.10 -20.78 11.25
CA THR A 208 -7.97 -20.40 10.11
C THR A 208 -8.14 -21.52 9.09
N GLU A 209 -7.34 -22.59 9.20
CA GLU A 209 -7.35 -23.74 8.29
C GLU A 209 -7.25 -23.40 6.80
N PHE A 210 -6.69 -22.25 6.43
CA PHE A 210 -6.29 -21.99 5.06
C PHE A 210 -5.24 -23.01 4.65
N GLU A 211 -5.41 -23.63 3.49
CA GLU A 211 -4.39 -24.48 2.89
C GLU A 211 -3.70 -23.74 1.76
N VAL A 212 -2.38 -23.83 1.73
CA VAL A 212 -1.55 -23.32 0.63
C VAL A 212 -0.73 -24.47 0.08
N CYS A 213 -0.90 -24.75 -1.21
CA CYS A 213 -0.08 -25.68 -1.96
C CYS A 213 0.97 -24.89 -2.73
N THR A 214 2.23 -25.04 -2.33
CA THR A 214 3.38 -24.48 -3.01
C THR A 214 4.02 -25.57 -3.86
N ALA A 215 4.30 -25.27 -5.11
CA ALA A 215 4.94 -26.20 -6.02
C ALA A 215 6.11 -25.56 -6.75
N SER A 216 7.01 -26.40 -7.26
CA SER A 216 8.09 -25.99 -8.14
C SER A 216 8.29 -27.03 -9.24
N PHE A 217 8.51 -26.56 -10.46
CA PHE A 217 9.09 -27.29 -11.58
C PHE A 217 10.52 -26.79 -11.81
N ILE A 218 11.44 -27.68 -12.13
CA ILE A 218 12.83 -27.35 -12.47
C ILE A 218 13.25 -27.88 -13.84
N GLN A 219 14.07 -27.08 -14.53
CA GLN A 219 14.75 -27.45 -15.77
C GLN A 219 16.21 -26.99 -15.70
N LEU A 220 17.12 -27.82 -16.20
CA LEU A 220 18.53 -27.50 -16.25
C LEU A 220 18.96 -27.22 -17.69
N LEU A 221 19.75 -26.16 -17.89
CA LEU A 221 20.33 -25.77 -19.17
C LEU A 221 21.86 -25.72 -19.06
N ALA A 222 22.56 -26.13 -20.11
CA ALA A 222 23.98 -25.83 -20.32
C ALA A 222 24.14 -25.03 -21.61
N ASP A 223 24.73 -23.83 -21.54
CA ASP A 223 24.84 -22.88 -22.65
C ASP A 223 23.49 -22.70 -23.40
N GLU A 224 22.44 -22.38 -22.63
CA GLU A 224 21.04 -22.20 -23.08
C GLU A 224 20.33 -23.45 -23.63
N LYS A 225 20.97 -24.62 -23.64
CA LYS A 225 20.37 -25.87 -24.13
C LYS A 225 19.92 -26.75 -22.98
N ALA A 226 18.69 -27.25 -23.05
CA ALA A 226 18.17 -28.19 -22.06
C ALA A 226 19.04 -29.45 -21.99
N ILE A 227 19.37 -29.85 -20.77
CA ILE A 227 20.10 -31.08 -20.49
C ILE A 227 19.29 -31.98 -19.57
N ASP A 228 19.42 -33.29 -19.79
CA ASP A 228 18.80 -34.28 -18.92
C ASP A 228 19.54 -34.35 -17.58
N PHE A 229 18.78 -34.59 -16.52
CA PHE A 229 19.31 -34.77 -15.17
C PHE A 229 18.48 -35.77 -14.40
N ASN A 230 19.09 -36.36 -13.38
CA ASN A 230 18.39 -37.13 -12.37
C ASN A 230 18.51 -36.38 -11.05
N SER A 231 17.38 -36.23 -10.35
CA SER A 231 17.35 -35.62 -9.03
C SER A 231 17.20 -36.68 -7.93
N GLU A 232 17.89 -36.48 -6.82
CA GLU A 232 17.61 -37.15 -5.56
C GLU A 232 16.54 -36.36 -4.78
N ALA A 233 15.46 -37.03 -4.37
CA ALA A 233 14.39 -36.42 -3.60
C ALA A 233 14.77 -36.27 -2.12
N ILE A 234 14.71 -35.05 -1.59
CA ILE A 234 14.92 -34.74 -0.17
C ILE A 234 13.55 -34.47 0.48
N ARG A 235 13.24 -35.17 1.56
CA ARG A 235 12.00 -35.00 2.33
C ARG A 235 12.30 -34.80 3.81
N LYS A 236 11.74 -33.74 4.40
CA LYS A 236 11.65 -33.54 5.85
C LYS A 236 10.26 -33.01 6.20
N GLU A 237 9.95 -32.88 7.47
CA GLU A 237 8.70 -32.25 7.88
C GLU A 237 8.64 -30.82 7.32
N LYS A 238 7.54 -30.48 6.62
CA LYS A 238 7.35 -29.18 5.95
C LYS A 238 8.45 -28.79 4.94
N PHE A 239 9.22 -29.74 4.42
CA PHE A 239 10.29 -29.46 3.48
C PHE A 239 10.33 -30.51 2.36
N VAL A 240 10.44 -30.02 1.13
CA VAL A 240 10.71 -30.86 -0.04
C VAL A 240 11.85 -30.26 -0.85
N GLY A 241 12.71 -31.12 -1.40
CA GLY A 241 13.80 -30.67 -2.26
C GLY A 241 14.19 -31.70 -3.31
N GLN A 242 14.88 -31.20 -4.33
CA GLN A 242 15.38 -31.96 -5.46
C GLN A 242 16.86 -31.63 -5.62
N LYS A 243 17.70 -32.61 -5.33
CA LYS A 243 19.16 -32.46 -5.38
C LYS A 243 19.69 -32.99 -6.72
N ILE A 244 20.42 -32.16 -7.44
CA ILE A 244 20.97 -32.46 -8.76
C ILE A 244 22.48 -32.26 -8.69
N GLY A 245 23.26 -33.27 -9.04
CA GLY A 245 24.71 -33.16 -9.19
C GLY A 245 25.12 -33.13 -10.65
N ILE A 246 25.99 -32.20 -11.01
CA ILE A 246 26.52 -32.06 -12.36
C ILE A 246 28.03 -31.82 -12.34
N ASN A 247 28.72 -32.26 -13.39
CA ASN A 247 30.11 -31.92 -13.62
C ASN A 247 30.15 -30.66 -14.47
N ALA A 248 30.54 -29.55 -13.85
CA ALA A 248 30.69 -28.26 -14.50
C ALA A 248 32.08 -28.13 -15.14
N VAL A 249 32.11 -27.53 -16.32
CA VAL A 249 33.34 -27.21 -17.05
C VAL A 249 33.62 -25.71 -16.89
N GLN A 250 34.88 -25.35 -16.72
CA GLN A 250 35.31 -23.96 -16.62
C GLN A 250 34.78 -23.15 -17.81
N ASN A 251 34.22 -21.97 -17.51
CA ASN A 251 33.61 -21.02 -18.44
C ASN A 251 32.36 -21.50 -19.17
N GLN A 252 31.83 -22.70 -18.86
CA GLN A 252 30.51 -23.12 -19.33
C GLN A 252 29.44 -22.61 -18.38
N GLU A 253 28.38 -22.00 -18.92
CA GLU A 253 27.25 -21.55 -18.09
C GLU A 253 26.26 -22.70 -17.88
N ILE A 254 25.83 -22.85 -16.63
CA ILE A 254 24.79 -23.80 -16.24
C ILE A 254 23.67 -23.03 -15.55
N SER A 255 22.45 -23.18 -16.06
CA SER A 255 21.28 -22.47 -15.56
C SER A 255 20.20 -23.41 -15.03
N LEU A 256 19.75 -23.17 -13.81
CA LEU A 256 18.58 -23.80 -13.22
C LEU A 256 17.38 -22.86 -13.39
N ILE A 257 16.44 -23.23 -14.26
CA ILE A 257 15.13 -22.58 -14.33
C ILE A 257 14.24 -23.22 -13.27
N LYS A 258 13.67 -22.40 -12.39
CA LYS A 258 12.67 -22.81 -11.39
C LYS A 258 11.37 -22.03 -11.63
N ILE A 259 10.29 -22.74 -11.92
CA ILE A 259 8.94 -22.18 -12.06
C ILE A 259 8.14 -22.67 -10.85
N ALA A 260 7.66 -21.74 -10.03
CA ALA A 260 6.89 -22.05 -8.84
C ALA A 260 5.42 -21.63 -8.98
N ALA A 261 4.54 -22.30 -8.23
CA ALA A 261 3.14 -21.92 -8.11
C ALA A 261 2.73 -21.89 -6.63
N ASN A 262 1.94 -20.90 -6.22
CA ASN A 262 1.38 -20.77 -4.88
C ASN A 262 -0.14 -20.67 -4.97
N LEU A 263 -0.85 -21.78 -4.73
CA LEU A 263 -2.31 -21.82 -4.75
C LEU A 263 -2.87 -21.91 -3.34
N THR A 264 -4.05 -21.33 -3.13
CA THR A 264 -4.68 -21.27 -1.81
C THR A 264 -6.11 -21.83 -1.80
N SER A 265 -6.52 -22.33 -0.65
CA SER A 265 -7.91 -22.72 -0.40
C SER A 265 -8.88 -21.53 -0.34
N GLN A 266 -8.38 -20.29 -0.36
CA GLN A 266 -9.20 -19.10 -0.52
C GLN A 266 -9.72 -18.99 -1.95
N ASN A 267 -9.04 -19.59 -2.93
CA ASN A 267 -9.39 -19.52 -4.34
C ASN A 267 -9.88 -20.85 -4.92
N HIS A 268 -9.46 -21.95 -4.32
CA HIS A 268 -9.75 -23.30 -4.80
C HIS A 268 -10.29 -24.17 -3.65
N GLN A 269 -11.03 -25.23 -3.97
CA GLN A 269 -11.45 -26.19 -2.93
C GLN A 269 -10.23 -26.97 -2.41
N LYS A 270 -10.17 -27.19 -1.09
CA LYS A 270 -9.07 -27.91 -0.42
C LYS A 270 -8.80 -29.29 -1.05
N SER A 271 -9.86 -30.04 -1.36
CA SER A 271 -9.78 -31.38 -1.96
C SER A 271 -9.09 -31.42 -3.32
N ASP A 272 -9.16 -30.32 -4.09
CA ASP A 272 -8.66 -30.24 -5.47
C ASP A 272 -7.40 -29.37 -5.58
N LEU A 273 -6.93 -28.79 -4.46
CA LEU A 273 -5.87 -27.78 -4.44
C LEU A 273 -4.58 -28.29 -5.09
N LEU A 274 -4.16 -29.51 -4.76
CA LEU A 274 -2.98 -30.15 -5.37
C LEU A 274 -3.16 -30.38 -6.88
N ASN A 275 -4.34 -30.82 -7.32
CA ASN A 275 -4.61 -31.08 -8.73
C ASN A 275 -4.61 -29.78 -9.55
N HIS A 276 -5.22 -28.71 -9.04
CA HIS A 276 -5.13 -27.39 -9.67
C HIS A 276 -3.69 -26.88 -9.71
N THR A 277 -2.92 -27.11 -8.64
CA THR A 277 -1.51 -26.69 -8.59
C THR A 277 -0.70 -27.40 -9.68
N LYS A 278 -0.91 -28.70 -9.89
CA LYS A 278 -0.31 -29.47 -11.00
C LYS A 278 -0.69 -28.91 -12.37
N ILE A 279 -1.96 -28.52 -12.57
CA ILE A 279 -2.42 -27.89 -13.83
C ILE A 279 -1.71 -26.56 -14.08
N ILE A 280 -1.57 -25.72 -13.06
CA ILE A 280 -0.87 -24.43 -13.16
C ILE A 280 0.62 -24.63 -13.46
N ILE A 281 1.29 -25.56 -12.76
CA ILE A 281 2.68 -25.91 -13.04
C ILE A 281 2.84 -26.42 -14.47
N ALA A 282 2.01 -27.34 -14.94
CA ALA A 282 2.07 -27.86 -16.30
C ALA A 282 1.88 -26.76 -17.37
N LYS A 283 0.94 -25.83 -17.14
CA LYS A 283 0.71 -24.68 -18.03
C LYS A 283 1.93 -23.75 -18.06
N ALA A 284 2.47 -23.40 -16.88
CA ALA A 284 3.59 -22.49 -16.75
C ALA A 284 4.90 -23.09 -17.29
N SER A 285 5.19 -24.36 -17.00
CA SER A 285 6.37 -25.06 -17.50
C SER A 285 6.34 -25.23 -19.02
N THR A 286 5.16 -25.44 -19.62
CA THR A 286 4.99 -25.47 -21.08
C THR A 286 5.33 -24.13 -21.73
N LYS A 287 5.01 -22.99 -21.08
CA LYS A 287 5.44 -21.66 -21.56
C LYS A 287 6.95 -21.48 -21.42
N GLY A 288 7.52 -21.93 -20.29
CA GLY A 288 8.93 -21.75 -19.97
C GLY A 288 9.31 -20.30 -19.65
N PHE A 289 10.57 -20.09 -19.26
CA PHE A 289 11.08 -18.81 -18.77
C PHE A 289 10.88 -17.65 -19.77
N HIS A 290 11.28 -17.84 -21.03
CA HIS A 290 11.29 -16.76 -22.02
C HIS A 290 9.89 -16.23 -22.33
N GLN A 291 8.91 -17.13 -22.50
CA GLN A 291 7.53 -16.71 -22.79
C GLN A 291 6.89 -16.04 -21.58
N LEU A 292 7.09 -16.58 -20.37
CA LEU A 292 6.59 -15.95 -19.13
C LEU A 292 7.18 -14.55 -18.93
N LYS A 293 8.49 -14.37 -19.20
CA LYS A 293 9.15 -13.05 -19.12
C LYS A 293 8.63 -12.07 -20.18
N LEU A 294 8.35 -12.55 -21.40
CA LEU A 294 7.77 -11.73 -22.45
C LEU A 294 6.36 -11.23 -22.07
N GLU A 295 5.51 -12.12 -21.54
CA GLU A 295 4.17 -11.78 -21.07
C GLU A 295 4.19 -10.79 -19.90
N GLN A 296 5.12 -10.98 -18.94
CA GLN A 296 5.39 -10.05 -17.85
C GLN A 296 5.72 -8.64 -18.40
N LYS A 297 6.68 -8.54 -19.33
CA LYS A 297 7.08 -7.28 -19.97
C LYS A 297 5.90 -6.59 -20.66
N GLN A 298 5.10 -7.34 -21.41
CA GLN A 298 3.93 -6.78 -22.12
C GLN A 298 2.87 -6.26 -21.14
N ALA A 299 2.60 -6.99 -20.06
CA ALA A 299 1.63 -6.57 -19.06
C ALA A 299 2.08 -5.32 -18.29
N TRP A 300 3.37 -5.22 -17.94
CA TRP A 300 3.92 -3.99 -17.36
C TRP A 300 3.91 -2.82 -18.33
N ALA A 301 4.21 -3.03 -19.61
CA ALA A 301 4.10 -1.98 -20.61
C ALA A 301 2.67 -1.39 -20.67
N SER A 302 1.63 -2.22 -20.61
CA SER A 302 0.24 -1.76 -20.53
C SER A 302 -0.05 -0.97 -19.25
N LYS A 303 0.49 -1.40 -18.10
CA LYS A 303 0.35 -0.65 -16.84
C LYS A 303 1.01 0.72 -16.91
N TRP A 304 2.23 0.80 -17.42
CA TRP A 304 2.94 2.08 -17.60
C TRP A 304 2.25 2.99 -18.62
N GLN A 305 1.61 2.43 -19.64
CA GLN A 305 0.82 3.22 -20.59
C GLN A 305 -0.35 3.97 -19.93
N GLU A 306 -0.91 3.45 -18.84
CA GLU A 306 -2.06 4.03 -18.12
C GLU A 306 -1.65 4.95 -16.96
N SER A 307 -0.46 4.74 -16.38
CA SER A 307 -0.14 5.26 -15.05
C SER A 307 1.21 5.98 -14.91
N ASP A 308 2.09 5.94 -15.91
CA ASP A 308 3.42 6.56 -15.81
C ASP A 308 3.34 8.07 -15.55
N ILE A 309 4.30 8.55 -14.75
CA ILE A 309 4.57 9.97 -14.57
C ILE A 309 5.99 10.21 -15.08
N ILE A 310 6.10 11.08 -16.09
CA ILE A 310 7.38 11.49 -16.66
C ILE A 310 7.78 12.81 -16.00
N ILE A 311 9.00 12.89 -15.48
CA ILE A 311 9.61 14.07 -14.88
C ILE A 311 10.94 14.33 -15.62
N GLU A 312 11.03 15.45 -16.31
CA GLU A 312 12.25 15.84 -17.03
C GLU A 312 13.09 16.80 -16.17
N GLY A 313 14.41 16.60 -16.15
CA GLY A 313 15.35 17.46 -15.43
C GLY A 313 15.73 16.99 -14.02
N ASP A 314 15.07 15.96 -13.48
CA ASP A 314 15.37 15.39 -12.15
C ASP A 314 15.21 13.86 -12.15
N ILE A 315 16.32 13.16 -12.40
CA ILE A 315 16.34 11.69 -12.47
C ILE A 315 16.00 11.03 -11.13
N ALA A 316 16.32 11.68 -10.00
CA ALA A 316 16.05 11.13 -8.68
C ALA A 316 14.55 11.16 -8.37
N ALA A 317 13.85 12.23 -8.77
CA ALA A 317 12.41 12.34 -8.72
C ALA A 317 11.72 11.35 -9.69
N GLN A 318 12.24 11.22 -10.92
CA GLN A 318 11.74 10.27 -11.90
C GLN A 318 11.82 8.81 -11.42
N GLN A 319 12.97 8.41 -10.87
CA GLN A 319 13.16 7.09 -10.29
C GLN A 319 12.18 6.84 -9.14
N ALA A 320 12.02 7.84 -8.27
CA ALA A 320 11.18 7.74 -7.08
C ALA A 320 9.70 7.56 -7.42
N ILE A 321 9.15 8.37 -8.32
CA ILE A 321 7.72 8.25 -8.67
C ILE A 321 7.41 6.92 -9.36
N ARG A 322 8.30 6.44 -10.24
CA ARG A 322 8.14 5.12 -10.87
C ARG A 322 8.26 4.00 -9.86
N PHE A 323 9.17 4.08 -8.89
CA PHE A 323 9.26 3.10 -7.81
C PHE A 323 7.96 3.01 -7.00
N ASN A 324 7.39 4.15 -6.65
CA ASN A 324 6.17 4.23 -5.86
C ASN A 324 4.96 3.65 -6.63
N ILE A 325 4.82 4.00 -7.91
CA ILE A 325 3.76 3.45 -8.79
C ILE A 325 3.94 1.93 -8.98
N PHE A 326 5.17 1.48 -9.24
CA PHE A 326 5.50 0.07 -9.42
C PHE A 326 5.07 -0.75 -8.20
N GLN A 327 5.46 -0.33 -6.99
CA GLN A 327 5.16 -1.04 -5.76
C GLN A 327 3.66 -1.04 -5.38
N LEU A 328 2.92 0.02 -5.71
CA LEU A 328 1.45 0.05 -5.57
C LEU A 328 0.81 -1.05 -6.44
N PHE A 329 1.19 -1.16 -7.72
CA PHE A 329 0.65 -2.19 -8.61
C PHE A 329 1.15 -3.61 -8.30
N GLN A 330 2.34 -3.75 -7.70
CA GLN A 330 2.78 -5.04 -7.15
C GLN A 330 1.95 -5.48 -5.95
N THR A 331 1.43 -4.53 -5.16
CA THR A 331 0.65 -4.84 -3.96
C THR A 331 -0.82 -5.08 -4.27
N TYR A 332 -1.43 -4.28 -5.15
CA TYR A 332 -2.85 -4.41 -5.46
C TYR A 332 -3.16 -4.12 -6.93
N THR A 333 -3.80 -5.10 -7.58
CA THR A 333 -4.20 -5.06 -8.98
C THR A 333 -5.70 -4.84 -9.19
N GLY A 334 -6.49 -4.94 -8.11
CA GLY A 334 -7.96 -4.85 -8.16
C GLY A 334 -8.69 -6.06 -8.71
N LYS A 335 -8.01 -7.19 -8.97
CA LYS A 335 -8.64 -8.41 -9.50
C LYS A 335 -9.53 -9.14 -8.50
N ASP A 336 -9.27 -9.01 -7.20
CA ASP A 336 -9.99 -9.72 -6.13
C ASP A 336 -10.62 -8.71 -5.16
N ASP A 337 -11.95 -8.73 -5.04
CA ASP A 337 -12.72 -7.81 -4.21
C ASP A 337 -12.72 -8.18 -2.71
N ARG A 338 -12.03 -9.27 -2.35
CA ARG A 338 -11.80 -9.71 -0.97
C ARG A 338 -10.46 -9.23 -0.42
N LEU A 339 -9.63 -8.60 -1.25
CA LEU A 339 -8.30 -8.11 -0.89
C LEU A 339 -8.30 -6.59 -0.72
N ASN A 340 -7.29 -6.11 0.01
CA ASN A 340 -7.03 -4.70 0.24
C ASN A 340 -5.51 -4.46 0.30
N ILE A 341 -5.09 -3.25 0.68
CA ILE A 341 -3.71 -2.78 0.65
C ILE A 341 -3.19 -2.68 2.08
N GLY A 342 -2.23 -3.53 2.44
CA GLY A 342 -1.55 -3.42 3.74
C GLY A 342 -0.56 -2.25 3.77
N PRO A 343 -0.32 -1.60 4.93
CA PRO A 343 0.63 -0.48 5.04
C PRO A 343 2.03 -0.78 4.48
N LYS A 344 2.49 -2.03 4.64
CA LYS A 344 3.76 -2.53 4.05
C LYS A 344 3.61 -3.54 2.92
N GLY A 345 2.39 -3.70 2.38
CA GLY A 345 2.07 -4.65 1.31
C GLY A 345 2.64 -6.03 1.57
N PHE A 346 3.33 -6.59 0.58
CA PHE A 346 3.99 -7.91 0.66
C PHE A 346 5.51 -7.79 0.84
N THR A 347 5.95 -6.76 1.58
CA THR A 347 7.38 -6.42 1.69
C THR A 347 7.93 -6.57 3.09
N GLY A 348 7.09 -6.92 4.08
CA GLY A 348 7.49 -7.05 5.47
C GLY A 348 6.31 -7.40 6.38
N GLU A 349 6.58 -7.60 7.66
CA GLU A 349 5.58 -8.10 8.62
C GLU A 349 4.92 -7.00 9.45
N LYS A 350 5.62 -5.88 9.70
CA LYS A 350 5.09 -4.78 10.53
C LYS A 350 3.76 -4.27 9.98
N TYR A 351 2.81 -4.03 10.89
CA TYR A 351 1.38 -3.76 10.65
C TYR A 351 0.54 -4.96 10.17
N GLY A 352 1.12 -6.16 10.08
CA GLY A 352 0.42 -7.42 9.83
C GLY A 352 -0.14 -7.59 8.43
N GLY A 353 0.20 -6.72 7.47
CA GLY A 353 -0.40 -6.73 6.13
C GLY A 353 -1.92 -6.46 6.12
N SER A 354 -2.46 -5.94 7.23
CA SER A 354 -3.89 -5.72 7.46
C SER A 354 -4.41 -4.45 6.78
N THR A 355 -5.72 -4.31 6.70
CA THR A 355 -6.39 -3.13 6.14
C THR A 355 -6.54 -2.03 7.20
N TYR A 356 -6.23 -0.78 6.80
CA TYR A 356 -6.35 0.46 7.60
C TYR A 356 -7.13 1.53 6.83
N TRP A 357 -7.39 2.69 7.45
CA TRP A 357 -8.01 3.86 6.80
C TRP A 357 -7.14 4.48 5.70
N ASP A 358 -5.85 4.15 5.67
CA ASP A 358 -4.89 4.48 4.61
C ASP A 358 -5.45 4.27 3.21
N THR A 359 -6.13 3.13 2.99
CA THR A 359 -6.68 2.76 1.69
C THR A 359 -7.66 3.81 1.20
N GLU A 360 -8.65 4.14 2.03
CA GLU A 360 -9.73 5.05 1.66
C GLU A 360 -9.25 6.50 1.54
N ALA A 361 -8.33 6.93 2.42
CA ALA A 361 -7.85 8.31 2.45
C ALA A 361 -6.75 8.61 1.40
N TYR A 362 -5.93 7.63 1.03
CA TYR A 362 -4.73 7.86 0.20
C TYR A 362 -4.67 6.98 -1.06
N CYS A 363 -4.95 5.67 -0.95
CA CYS A 363 -4.80 4.76 -2.09
C CYS A 363 -5.96 4.89 -3.11
N VAL A 364 -7.19 5.09 -2.65
CA VAL A 364 -8.37 5.24 -3.53
C VAL A 364 -8.19 6.38 -4.55
N PRO A 365 -7.72 7.60 -4.19
CA PRO A 365 -7.39 8.65 -5.15
C PRO A 365 -6.48 8.19 -6.30
N PHE A 366 -5.41 7.44 -5.99
CA PHE A 366 -4.50 6.90 -7.00
C PHE A 366 -5.19 5.93 -7.95
N TYR A 367 -5.89 4.92 -7.44
CA TYR A 367 -6.54 3.91 -8.30
C TYR A 367 -7.73 4.46 -9.08
N LEU A 368 -8.42 5.50 -8.58
CA LEU A 368 -9.47 6.18 -9.32
C LEU A 368 -8.95 6.77 -10.63
N ALA A 369 -7.73 7.31 -10.61
CA ALA A 369 -7.15 7.97 -11.76
C ALA A 369 -6.32 7.05 -12.65
N THR A 370 -5.63 6.05 -12.08
CA THR A 370 -4.58 5.30 -12.78
C THR A 370 -4.93 3.86 -13.12
N ALA A 371 -6.16 3.43 -12.83
CA ALA A 371 -6.62 2.07 -13.08
C ALA A 371 -8.07 2.04 -13.59
N PRO A 372 -8.51 0.90 -14.18
CA PRO A 372 -9.92 0.72 -14.52
C PRO A 372 -10.82 0.94 -13.29
N GLN A 373 -11.96 1.60 -13.50
CA GLN A 373 -12.92 1.97 -12.44
C GLN A 373 -13.29 0.82 -11.48
N GLN A 374 -13.29 -0.42 -11.97
CA GLN A 374 -13.58 -1.61 -11.16
C GLN A 374 -12.60 -1.79 -9.99
N VAL A 375 -11.35 -1.35 -10.13
CA VAL A 375 -10.32 -1.48 -9.09
C VAL A 375 -10.70 -0.70 -7.83
N SER A 376 -10.99 0.61 -7.96
CA SER A 376 -11.46 1.42 -6.82
C SER A 376 -12.82 0.98 -6.31
N LYS A 377 -13.71 0.50 -7.21
CA LYS A 377 -15.00 -0.08 -6.81
C LYS A 377 -14.83 -1.28 -5.88
N ASN A 378 -13.87 -2.16 -6.19
CA ASN A 378 -13.57 -3.35 -5.39
C ASN A 378 -13.06 -2.99 -3.98
N LEU A 379 -12.23 -1.95 -3.83
CA LEU A 379 -11.80 -1.44 -2.52
C LEU A 379 -13.00 -0.98 -1.66
N LEU A 380 -14.03 -0.41 -2.28
CA LEU A 380 -15.24 0.01 -1.55
C LEU A 380 -16.23 -1.15 -1.31
N ILE A 381 -16.32 -2.10 -2.23
CA ILE A 381 -17.09 -3.35 -2.04
C ILE A 381 -16.51 -4.17 -0.88
N TYR A 382 -15.18 -4.18 -0.73
CA TYR A 382 -14.51 -4.80 0.42
C TYR A 382 -15.09 -4.31 1.76
N ARG A 383 -15.24 -2.99 1.92
CA ARG A 383 -15.86 -2.40 3.12
C ARG A 383 -17.34 -2.73 3.24
N TYR A 384 -18.10 -2.71 2.14
CA TYR A 384 -19.50 -3.12 2.16
C TYR A 384 -19.68 -4.56 2.66
N LYS A 385 -18.86 -5.50 2.17
CA LYS A 385 -18.89 -6.92 2.62
C LYS A 385 -18.54 -7.10 4.10
N GLN A 386 -17.96 -6.10 4.74
CA GLN A 386 -17.59 -6.09 6.16
C GLN A 386 -18.55 -5.27 7.03
N LEU A 387 -19.64 -4.74 6.47
CA LEU A 387 -20.56 -3.87 7.20
C LEU A 387 -21.16 -4.56 8.44
N ASP A 388 -21.57 -5.82 8.34
CA ASP A 388 -22.12 -6.57 9.48
C ASP A 388 -21.10 -6.68 10.62
N LYS A 389 -19.82 -6.90 10.29
CA LYS A 389 -18.74 -6.92 11.28
C LYS A 389 -18.46 -5.55 11.88
N ALA A 390 -18.57 -4.48 11.10
CA ALA A 390 -18.50 -3.12 11.63
C ALA A 390 -19.65 -2.83 12.61
N ILE A 391 -20.86 -3.38 12.37
CA ILE A 391 -21.98 -3.29 13.30
C ILE A 391 -21.70 -4.09 14.58
N GLU A 392 -21.16 -5.31 14.47
CA GLU A 392 -20.74 -6.10 15.63
C GLU A 392 -19.66 -5.37 16.46
N ASN A 393 -18.69 -4.73 15.83
CA ASN A 393 -17.67 -3.93 16.51
C ASN A 393 -18.30 -2.78 17.30
N ALA A 394 -19.28 -2.09 16.73
CA ALA A 394 -19.99 -1.01 17.43
C ALA A 394 -20.80 -1.56 18.63
N GLN A 395 -21.46 -2.71 18.48
CA GLN A 395 -22.22 -3.37 19.56
C GLN A 395 -21.34 -3.75 20.74
N LYS A 396 -20.11 -4.22 20.50
CA LYS A 396 -19.13 -4.50 21.56
C LYS A 396 -18.79 -3.27 22.42
N LEU A 397 -18.95 -2.07 21.85
CA LEU A 397 -18.71 -0.79 22.53
C LEU A 397 -20.00 -0.12 23.03
N GLY A 398 -21.14 -0.82 22.99
CA GLY A 398 -22.42 -0.35 23.52
C GLY A 398 -23.25 0.50 22.56
N PHE A 399 -22.92 0.50 21.26
CA PHE A 399 -23.75 1.12 20.22
C PHE A 399 -24.81 0.13 19.71
N ASP A 400 -25.96 0.63 19.26
CA ASP A 400 -27.09 -0.20 18.86
C ASP A 400 -27.71 0.24 17.51
N ASN A 401 -28.88 -0.31 17.17
CA ASN A 401 -29.69 0.11 16.04
C ASN A 401 -28.98 0.12 14.67
N GLY A 402 -28.00 -0.77 14.47
CA GLY A 402 -27.24 -0.88 13.22
C GLY A 402 -26.21 0.23 13.02
N ALA A 403 -25.76 0.89 14.10
CA ALA A 403 -24.55 1.70 14.07
C ALA A 403 -23.35 0.84 13.62
N ALA A 404 -22.59 1.32 12.65
CA ALA A 404 -21.41 0.64 12.14
C ALA A 404 -20.14 1.41 12.55
N LEU A 405 -19.22 0.73 13.22
CA LEU A 405 -17.87 1.21 13.50
C LEU A 405 -16.89 0.30 12.76
N PHE A 406 -16.37 0.81 11.64
CA PHE A 406 -15.31 0.11 10.94
C PHE A 406 -14.06 0.03 11.82
N PRO A 407 -13.32 -1.09 11.75
CA PRO A 407 -12.15 -1.30 12.58
C PRO A 407 -10.99 -0.40 12.15
N MET A 408 -10.07 -0.12 13.08
CA MET A 408 -8.78 0.49 12.75
C MET A 408 -7.92 -0.49 11.94
N VAL A 409 -7.89 -1.77 12.36
CA VAL A 409 -7.09 -2.82 11.72
C VAL A 409 -7.95 -4.02 11.44
N THR A 410 -7.93 -4.55 10.21
CA THR A 410 -8.72 -5.75 9.91
C THR A 410 -8.28 -6.56 8.69
N MET A 411 -8.69 -7.83 8.68
CA MET A 411 -8.68 -8.71 7.50
C MET A 411 -10.10 -9.06 7.02
N ASN A 412 -11.04 -9.22 7.95
CA ASN A 412 -12.38 -9.78 7.69
C ASN A 412 -13.52 -8.86 8.18
N GLY A 413 -13.21 -7.67 8.69
CA GLY A 413 -14.15 -6.69 9.25
C GLY A 413 -14.14 -6.62 10.78
N GLU A 414 -13.62 -7.63 11.47
CA GLU A 414 -13.42 -7.57 12.92
C GLU A 414 -12.23 -6.66 13.27
N GLU A 415 -12.35 -5.92 14.37
CA GLU A 415 -11.22 -5.16 14.91
C GLU A 415 -10.07 -6.10 15.31
N CYS A 416 -8.84 -5.66 15.06
CA CYS A 416 -7.61 -6.37 15.40
C CYS A 416 -6.67 -5.52 16.26
N HIS A 417 -6.86 -4.20 16.32
CA HIS A 417 -6.00 -3.31 17.11
C HIS A 417 -6.25 -3.43 18.61
N ASN A 418 -5.20 -3.35 19.43
CA ASN A 418 -5.24 -3.68 20.85
C ASN A 418 -4.75 -2.56 21.80
N GLU A 419 -4.84 -1.30 21.38
CA GLU A 419 -4.57 -0.11 22.22
C GLU A 419 -5.82 0.78 22.25
N TRP A 420 -6.39 1.03 23.44
CA TRP A 420 -7.73 1.60 23.60
C TRP A 420 -7.84 3.01 23.02
N GLU A 421 -6.76 3.79 23.11
CA GLU A 421 -6.61 5.13 22.56
C GLU A 421 -6.74 5.17 21.02
N ILE A 422 -6.59 4.04 20.35
CA ILE A 422 -6.70 3.91 18.90
C ILE A 422 -7.93 3.07 18.54
N THR A 423 -8.01 1.86 19.11
CA THR A 423 -9.06 0.86 18.86
C THR A 423 -10.45 1.46 19.08
N PHE A 424 -10.65 2.21 20.16
CA PHE A 424 -11.98 2.74 20.51
C PHE A 424 -12.14 4.22 20.14
N GLU A 425 -11.04 4.96 20.08
CA GLU A 425 -11.08 6.43 20.08
C GLU A 425 -10.64 7.06 18.74
N GLU A 426 -9.87 6.37 17.89
CA GLU A 426 -9.46 6.88 16.57
C GLU A 426 -10.55 6.72 15.49
N ILE A 427 -11.71 7.28 15.79
CA ILE A 427 -12.98 6.98 15.08
C ILE A 427 -13.15 7.76 13.78
N HIS A 428 -12.27 8.71 13.46
CA HIS A 428 -12.30 9.46 12.20
C HIS A 428 -12.20 8.55 10.96
N ARG A 429 -11.64 7.34 11.12
CA ARG A 429 -11.60 6.27 10.10
C ARG A 429 -12.96 5.96 9.47
N ASN A 430 -14.05 6.03 10.23
CA ASN A 430 -15.41 5.85 9.71
C ASN A 430 -15.74 6.90 8.65
N GLY A 431 -15.32 8.14 8.90
CA GLY A 431 -15.51 9.24 7.99
C GLY A 431 -14.62 9.16 6.75
N ALA A 432 -13.40 8.62 6.86
CA ALA A 432 -12.55 8.36 5.70
C ALA A 432 -13.22 7.40 4.71
N ILE A 433 -13.89 6.35 5.21
CA ILE A 433 -14.67 5.42 4.39
C ILE A 433 -15.85 6.12 3.70
N ALA A 434 -16.62 6.93 4.44
CA ALA A 434 -17.69 7.72 3.86
C ALA A 434 -17.19 8.71 2.78
N TYR A 435 -16.03 9.33 3.01
CA TYR A 435 -15.40 10.23 2.06
C TYR A 435 -14.93 9.50 0.80
N ALA A 436 -14.37 8.29 0.91
CA ALA A 436 -14.00 7.50 -0.24
C ALA A 436 -15.20 7.09 -1.11
N ILE A 437 -16.35 6.77 -0.49
CA ILE A 437 -17.62 6.56 -1.22
C ILE A 437 -18.01 7.82 -2.00
N HIS A 438 -18.00 8.98 -1.35
CA HIS A 438 -18.26 10.26 -2.02
C HIS A 438 -17.29 10.51 -3.18
N ASN A 439 -16.00 10.33 -2.94
CA ASN A 439 -14.96 10.60 -3.92
C ASN A 439 -15.10 9.69 -5.14
N TYR A 440 -15.37 8.41 -4.93
CA TYR A 440 -15.65 7.46 -6.01
C TYR A 440 -16.84 7.88 -6.87
N ILE A 441 -17.97 8.25 -6.25
CA ILE A 441 -19.17 8.68 -6.98
C ILE A 441 -18.90 9.98 -7.76
N ARG A 442 -18.30 10.98 -7.11
CA ARG A 442 -17.95 12.27 -7.74
C ARG A 442 -17.03 12.07 -8.96
N TYR A 443 -16.01 11.24 -8.82
CA TYR A 443 -15.02 10.99 -9.86
C TYR A 443 -15.60 10.19 -11.03
N THR A 444 -16.28 9.08 -10.75
CA THR A 444 -16.72 8.10 -11.77
C THR A 444 -18.10 8.37 -12.34
N GLY A 445 -18.99 9.00 -11.55
CA GLY A 445 -20.42 9.10 -11.85
C GLY A 445 -21.20 7.79 -11.67
N ASP A 446 -20.62 6.74 -11.07
CA ASP A 446 -21.30 5.44 -10.88
C ASP A 446 -22.30 5.46 -9.72
N GLU A 447 -23.43 6.12 -9.94
CA GLU A 447 -24.54 6.12 -8.98
C GLU A 447 -25.09 4.72 -8.67
N ASN A 448 -24.86 3.71 -9.51
CA ASN A 448 -25.29 2.34 -9.19
C ASN A 448 -24.57 1.81 -7.96
N TYR A 449 -23.28 2.12 -7.77
CA TYR A 449 -22.57 1.78 -6.54
C TYR A 449 -23.27 2.35 -5.30
N LEU A 450 -23.76 3.58 -5.37
CA LEU A 450 -24.46 4.21 -4.24
C LEU A 450 -25.76 3.46 -3.90
N ASN A 451 -26.50 3.03 -4.94
CA ASN A 451 -27.75 2.28 -4.78
C ASN A 451 -27.53 0.87 -4.22
N ASP A 452 -26.55 0.16 -4.78
CA ASP A 452 -26.35 -1.27 -4.53
C ASP A 452 -25.56 -1.51 -3.23
N TYR A 453 -24.72 -0.55 -2.82
CA TYR A 453 -23.77 -0.72 -1.71
C TYR A 453 -23.65 0.52 -0.82
N GLY A 454 -23.31 1.67 -1.41
CA GLY A 454 -22.80 2.83 -0.67
C GLY A 454 -23.77 3.42 0.34
N LEU A 455 -25.07 3.52 0.02
CA LEU A 455 -26.06 4.12 0.91
C LEU A 455 -26.22 3.33 2.21
N GLU A 456 -26.16 1.99 2.15
CA GLU A 456 -26.27 1.14 3.33
C GLU A 456 -25.12 1.39 4.31
N VAL A 457 -23.89 1.49 3.79
CA VAL A 457 -22.69 1.82 4.57
C VAL A 457 -22.81 3.20 5.21
N LEU A 458 -23.23 4.20 4.43
CA LEU A 458 -23.39 5.58 4.90
C LEU A 458 -24.43 5.71 6.02
N ILE A 459 -25.55 4.97 5.94
CA ILE A 459 -26.55 4.93 7.01
C ILE A 459 -25.97 4.31 8.28
N GLY A 460 -25.26 3.19 8.18
CA GLY A 460 -24.61 2.54 9.33
C GLY A 460 -23.61 3.47 10.03
N ILE A 461 -22.77 4.17 9.27
CA ILE A 461 -21.81 5.14 9.81
C ILE A 461 -22.53 6.35 10.45
N SER A 462 -23.60 6.85 9.83
CA SER A 462 -24.37 7.99 10.36
C SER A 462 -25.09 7.66 11.67
N ARG A 463 -25.60 6.42 11.80
CA ARG A 463 -26.15 5.88 13.05
C ARG A 463 -25.11 5.83 14.16
N PHE A 464 -23.87 5.43 13.83
CA PHE A 464 -22.76 5.51 14.78
C PHE A 464 -22.51 6.95 15.23
N TRP A 465 -22.37 7.90 14.31
CA TRP A 465 -22.11 9.30 14.66
C TRP A 465 -23.19 9.90 15.56
N LYS A 466 -24.47 9.63 15.27
CA LYS A 466 -25.60 10.06 16.10
C LYS A 466 -25.50 9.58 17.54
N GLN A 467 -24.99 8.37 17.76
CA GLN A 467 -24.87 7.78 19.10
C GLN A 467 -23.57 8.18 19.80
N ARG A 468 -22.56 8.59 19.05
CA ARG A 468 -21.23 8.93 19.58
C ARG A 468 -21.12 10.36 20.13
N VAL A 469 -21.97 11.27 19.65
CA VAL A 469 -21.99 12.68 20.09
C VAL A 469 -22.78 12.86 21.39
N ASN A 470 -22.45 13.92 22.15
CA ASN A 470 -23.10 14.26 23.41
C ASN A 470 -23.66 15.69 23.35
N TRP A 471 -24.86 15.94 23.89
CA TRP A 471 -25.34 17.30 24.07
C TRP A 471 -24.71 17.94 25.31
N SER A 472 -23.91 18.98 25.12
CA SER A 472 -23.34 19.78 26.21
C SER A 472 -24.28 20.91 26.60
N LYS A 473 -24.83 20.85 27.82
CA LYS A 473 -25.63 21.97 28.37
C LYS A 473 -24.81 23.24 28.57
N ALA A 474 -23.51 23.11 28.85
CA ALA A 474 -22.63 24.25 29.06
C ALA A 474 -22.35 24.99 27.74
N GLN A 475 -22.16 24.25 26.64
CA GLN A 475 -21.92 24.84 25.32
C GLN A 475 -23.22 25.11 24.53
N ASN A 476 -24.35 24.52 24.95
CA ASN A 476 -25.61 24.48 24.20
C ASN A 476 -25.39 23.96 22.76
N LYS A 477 -24.54 22.93 22.63
CA LYS A 477 -24.08 22.34 21.38
C LYS A 477 -23.85 20.83 21.56
N PHE A 478 -23.85 20.09 20.46
CA PHE A 478 -23.28 18.75 20.42
C PHE A 478 -21.75 18.82 20.47
N VAL A 479 -21.15 17.97 21.29
CA VAL A 479 -19.70 17.80 21.47
C VAL A 479 -19.33 16.34 21.27
N MET A 480 -18.06 16.06 21.00
CA MET A 480 -17.53 14.71 20.90
C MET A 480 -16.38 14.55 21.88
N LEU A 481 -16.54 13.66 22.86
CA LEU A 481 -15.59 13.51 23.98
C LEU A 481 -14.78 12.22 23.85
N GLY A 482 -13.54 12.21 24.35
CA GLY A 482 -12.68 11.03 24.43
C GLY A 482 -12.39 10.39 23.07
N VAL A 483 -11.73 11.14 22.19
CA VAL A 483 -11.36 10.70 20.84
C VAL A 483 -9.85 10.82 20.62
N THR A 484 -9.37 10.18 19.56
CA THR A 484 -8.04 10.40 18.99
C THR A 484 -8.24 10.83 17.53
N GLY A 485 -7.61 11.94 17.13
CA GLY A 485 -7.60 12.38 15.73
C GLY A 485 -6.53 11.65 14.92
N PRO A 486 -6.36 11.97 13.63
CA PRO A 486 -5.21 11.51 12.85
C PRO A 486 -3.86 11.81 13.54
N ASN A 487 -3.77 12.88 14.32
CA ASN A 487 -2.64 13.10 15.19
C ASN A 487 -2.70 12.17 16.42
N GLU A 488 -2.14 10.96 16.29
CA GLU A 488 -2.06 9.97 17.38
C GLU A 488 -1.20 10.42 18.58
N TYR A 489 -0.51 11.57 18.51
CA TYR A 489 0.15 12.19 19.66
C TYR A 489 -0.81 13.00 20.55
N GLU A 490 -2.11 12.84 20.34
CA GLU A 490 -3.17 13.38 21.18
C GLU A 490 -4.19 12.26 21.41
N ASN A 491 -4.28 11.76 22.64
CA ASN A 491 -5.17 10.65 22.98
C ASN A 491 -6.19 11.09 24.04
N ASN A 492 -7.39 10.50 23.98
CA ASN A 492 -8.49 10.81 24.89
C ASN A 492 -8.82 12.31 24.96
N ILE A 493 -8.68 13.00 23.83
CA ILE A 493 -8.96 14.44 23.70
C ILE A 493 -10.45 14.70 23.46
N ASN A 494 -10.87 15.95 23.60
CA ASN A 494 -12.24 16.38 23.37
C ASN A 494 -12.34 17.32 22.17
N ASN A 495 -13.39 17.14 21.40
CA ASN A 495 -13.77 17.97 20.27
C ASN A 495 -12.65 18.11 19.23
N ASN A 496 -12.03 16.98 18.83
CA ASN A 496 -11.10 17.02 17.71
C ASN A 496 -11.81 17.62 16.47
N TRP A 497 -11.29 18.74 15.98
CA TRP A 497 -12.00 19.53 14.95
C TRP A 497 -12.25 18.72 13.68
N TYR A 498 -11.25 17.95 13.24
CA TYR A 498 -11.39 17.11 12.04
C TYR A 498 -12.45 16.04 12.21
N THR A 499 -12.45 15.33 13.34
CA THR A 499 -13.44 14.28 13.63
C THR A 499 -14.86 14.86 13.68
N ASN A 500 -15.03 16.02 14.33
CA ASN A 500 -16.34 16.68 14.41
C ASN A 500 -16.86 17.07 13.02
N ILE A 501 -16.03 17.70 12.17
CA ILE A 501 -16.44 18.10 10.81
C ILE A 501 -16.73 16.87 9.95
N LEU A 502 -15.88 15.85 10.01
CA LEU A 502 -16.02 14.66 9.20
C LEU A 502 -17.31 13.89 9.56
N ALA A 503 -17.69 13.87 10.84
CA ALA A 503 -18.95 13.27 11.30
C ALA A 503 -20.18 14.01 10.76
N THR A 504 -20.23 15.34 10.85
CA THR A 504 -21.36 16.13 10.34
C THR A 504 -21.42 16.14 8.82
N TRP A 505 -20.27 16.21 8.15
CA TRP A 505 -20.17 16.04 6.70
C TRP A 505 -20.71 14.68 6.26
N CYS A 506 -20.35 13.60 6.96
CA CYS A 506 -20.85 12.26 6.66
C CYS A 506 -22.38 12.22 6.74
N MET A 507 -22.97 12.69 7.84
CA MET A 507 -24.43 12.72 8.00
C MET A 507 -25.12 13.57 6.91
N LYS A 508 -24.55 14.74 6.58
CA LYS A 508 -25.04 15.61 5.51
C LYS A 508 -25.00 14.91 4.15
N TYR A 509 -23.91 14.21 3.85
CA TYR A 509 -23.76 13.44 2.63
C TYR A 509 -24.71 12.25 2.58
N THR A 510 -24.93 11.53 3.69
CA THR A 510 -25.90 10.44 3.76
C THR A 510 -27.32 10.90 3.44
N ILE A 511 -27.75 12.06 3.96
CA ILE A 511 -29.06 12.65 3.63
C ILE A 511 -29.15 12.92 2.12
N LYS A 512 -28.13 13.54 1.53
CA LYS A 512 -28.07 13.81 0.09
C LYS A 512 -28.07 12.52 -0.74
N ALA A 513 -27.31 11.53 -0.32
CA ALA A 513 -27.23 10.21 -0.96
C ALA A 513 -28.60 9.51 -0.93
N ALA A 514 -29.28 9.49 0.21
CA ALA A 514 -30.61 8.93 0.35
C ALA A 514 -31.62 9.59 -0.62
N GLN A 515 -31.57 10.92 -0.75
CA GLN A 515 -32.42 11.65 -1.71
C GLN A 515 -32.12 11.28 -3.17
N ILE A 516 -30.84 11.09 -3.52
CA ILE A 516 -30.43 10.64 -4.87
C ILE A 516 -30.97 9.23 -5.14
N VAL A 517 -30.79 8.29 -4.21
CA VAL A 517 -31.26 6.91 -4.36
C VAL A 517 -32.79 6.84 -4.37
N GLU A 518 -33.49 7.57 -3.51
CA GLU A 518 -34.96 7.64 -3.48
C GLU A 518 -35.51 8.16 -4.81
N LYS A 519 -34.89 9.21 -5.38
CA LYS A 519 -35.28 9.79 -6.67
C LYS A 519 -35.00 8.85 -7.85
N ASN A 520 -33.80 8.26 -7.89
CA ASN A 520 -33.33 7.53 -9.07
C ASN A 520 -33.75 6.05 -9.06
N ARG A 521 -33.94 5.45 -7.87
CA ARG A 521 -34.23 4.02 -7.64
C ARG A 521 -35.22 3.81 -6.47
N PRO A 522 -36.47 4.31 -6.58
CA PRO A 522 -37.42 4.33 -5.47
C PRO A 522 -37.75 2.95 -4.88
N SER A 523 -37.81 1.91 -5.71
CA SER A 523 -38.09 0.54 -5.25
C SER A 523 -36.93 -0.03 -4.43
N GLN A 524 -35.68 0.17 -4.88
CA GLN A 524 -34.49 -0.26 -4.13
C GLN A 524 -34.36 0.52 -2.83
N TYR A 525 -34.60 1.84 -2.87
CA TYR A 525 -34.63 2.67 -1.67
C TYR A 525 -35.64 2.13 -0.65
N LYS A 526 -36.88 1.87 -1.08
CA LYS A 526 -37.92 1.32 -0.21
C LYS A 526 -37.48 0.00 0.44
N ASN A 527 -36.92 -0.93 -0.34
CA ASN A 527 -36.41 -2.19 0.17
C ASN A 527 -35.27 -2.00 1.19
N LEU A 528 -34.37 -1.05 0.94
CA LEU A 528 -33.26 -0.74 1.85
C LEU A 528 -33.76 -0.16 3.18
N ILE A 529 -34.67 0.82 3.12
CA ILE A 529 -35.26 1.43 4.32
C ILE A 529 -36.04 0.39 5.14
N GLU A 530 -36.75 -0.54 4.49
CA GLU A 530 -37.41 -1.68 5.16
C GLU A 530 -36.39 -2.64 5.77
N LYS A 531 -35.34 -3.04 5.03
CA LYS A 531 -34.25 -3.90 5.51
C LYS A 531 -33.60 -3.33 6.77
N LEU A 532 -33.33 -2.02 6.78
CA LEU A 532 -32.63 -1.34 7.86
C LEU A 532 -33.53 -0.90 9.01
N ASN A 533 -34.85 -1.17 8.94
CA ASN A 533 -35.87 -0.61 9.82
C ASN A 533 -35.68 0.90 10.02
N PHE A 534 -35.38 1.62 8.94
CA PHE A 534 -34.97 3.01 9.00
C PHE A 534 -36.16 3.94 9.27
N ASN A 535 -36.03 4.78 10.29
CA ASN A 535 -37.04 5.77 10.66
C ASN A 535 -36.69 7.12 10.02
N LYS A 536 -37.62 7.73 9.27
CA LYS A 536 -37.39 9.07 8.67
C LYS A 536 -37.03 10.16 9.69
N GLN A 537 -37.38 9.98 10.96
CA GLN A 537 -36.94 10.86 12.06
C GLN A 537 -35.42 10.88 12.23
N GLU A 538 -34.70 9.81 11.86
CA GLU A 538 -33.24 9.76 11.91
C GLU A 538 -32.61 10.91 11.11
N PHE A 539 -33.16 11.26 9.94
CA PHE A 539 -32.66 12.40 9.15
C PHE A 539 -32.83 13.74 9.87
N SER A 540 -33.94 13.94 10.57
CA SER A 540 -34.17 15.15 11.35
C SER A 540 -33.23 15.23 12.56
N ASP A 541 -32.95 14.09 13.20
CA ASP A 541 -32.02 14.01 14.32
C ASP A 541 -30.59 14.31 13.87
N TRP A 542 -30.18 13.75 12.72
CA TRP A 542 -28.89 14.04 12.10
C TRP A 542 -28.76 15.51 11.70
N ALA A 543 -29.80 16.11 11.10
CA ALA A 543 -29.83 17.53 10.78
C ALA A 543 -29.66 18.41 12.04
N SER A 544 -30.34 18.07 13.13
CA SER A 544 -30.18 18.75 14.42
C SER A 544 -28.74 18.69 14.94
N ILE A 545 -28.06 17.54 14.79
CA ILE A 545 -26.64 17.41 15.16
C ILE A 545 -25.75 18.26 14.25
N ILE A 546 -25.98 18.23 12.93
CA ILE A 546 -25.22 19.03 11.96
C ILE A 546 -25.29 20.52 12.30
N ASP A 547 -26.49 21.04 12.56
CA ASP A 547 -26.73 22.46 12.83
C ASP A 547 -26.19 22.92 14.20
N ASN A 548 -26.04 21.97 15.14
CA ASN A 548 -25.67 22.27 16.52
C ASN A 548 -24.36 21.63 16.96
N MET A 549 -23.52 21.14 16.05
CA MET A 549 -22.18 20.65 16.38
C MET A 549 -21.27 21.80 16.82
N TYR A 550 -20.43 21.54 17.81
CA TYR A 550 -19.37 22.43 18.24
C TYR A 550 -18.09 22.17 17.44
N TYR A 551 -17.47 23.24 16.96
CA TYR A 551 -16.16 23.21 16.29
C TYR A 551 -15.26 24.19 17.03
N PRO A 552 -14.18 23.71 17.69
CA PRO A 552 -13.35 24.61 18.47
C PRO A 552 -12.48 25.49 17.55
N GLU A 553 -12.40 26.77 17.88
CA GLU A 553 -11.65 27.78 17.14
C GLU A 553 -10.99 28.77 18.10
N ASP A 554 -9.90 29.39 17.66
CA ASP A 554 -9.30 30.55 18.31
C ASP A 554 -9.57 31.77 17.42
N ALA A 555 -10.55 32.60 17.82
CA ALA A 555 -11.00 33.74 17.03
C ALA A 555 -9.89 34.78 16.81
N ASP A 556 -9.01 34.98 17.80
CA ASP A 556 -7.92 35.95 17.74
C ASP A 556 -6.88 35.59 16.66
N LYS A 557 -6.53 34.30 16.55
CA LYS A 557 -5.63 33.78 15.50
C LYS A 557 -6.38 33.44 14.22
N GLY A 558 -7.70 33.32 14.27
CA GLY A 558 -8.55 32.90 13.17
C GLY A 558 -8.21 31.49 12.67
N ILE A 559 -7.86 30.58 13.59
CA ILE A 559 -7.52 29.17 13.30
C ILE A 559 -8.54 28.24 13.94
N PHE A 560 -8.70 27.06 13.36
CA PHE A 560 -9.39 25.94 14.01
C PHE A 560 -8.47 25.39 15.08
N LEU A 561 -9.01 25.00 16.23
CA LEU A 561 -8.25 24.31 17.25
C LEU A 561 -8.28 22.81 16.97
N GLN A 562 -7.12 22.16 16.97
CA GLN A 562 -7.06 20.71 16.76
C GLN A 562 -7.91 19.96 17.78
N GLN A 563 -7.98 20.45 19.02
CA GLN A 563 -8.88 20.01 20.08
C GLN A 563 -9.06 21.11 21.14
N ASP A 564 -10.03 20.94 22.04
CA ASP A 564 -10.14 21.81 23.21
C ASP A 564 -8.86 21.77 24.06
N GLY A 565 -8.38 22.94 24.51
CA GLY A 565 -7.17 23.07 25.33
C GLY A 565 -5.84 22.95 24.57
N TYR A 566 -5.83 22.81 23.24
CA TYR A 566 -4.58 22.68 22.48
C TYR A 566 -3.61 23.86 22.71
N LEU A 567 -4.13 25.08 22.82
CA LEU A 567 -3.30 26.28 23.02
C LEU A 567 -2.75 26.43 24.45
N ASP A 568 -3.28 25.68 25.42
CA ASP A 568 -2.77 25.68 26.80
C ASP A 568 -1.45 24.92 26.93
N LYS A 569 -1.10 24.10 25.92
CA LYS A 569 0.19 23.40 25.83
C LYS A 569 1.33 24.40 25.66
N GLU A 570 2.52 24.00 26.09
CA GLU A 570 3.73 24.75 25.79
C GLU A 570 3.96 24.82 24.28
N GLN A 571 3.78 26.01 23.71
CA GLN A 571 3.82 26.23 22.26
C GLN A 571 5.28 26.33 21.77
N ILE A 572 5.83 25.21 21.31
CA ILE A 572 7.18 25.10 20.75
C ILE A 572 7.10 24.75 19.25
N LEU A 573 8.01 25.29 18.44
CA LEU A 573 8.09 24.97 17.02
C LEU A 573 9.11 23.84 16.78
N VAL A 574 8.89 23.03 15.75
CA VAL A 574 9.78 21.89 15.42
C VAL A 574 11.20 22.36 15.11
N LYS A 575 11.37 23.56 14.56
CA LYS A 575 12.69 24.16 14.33
C LYS A 575 13.49 24.40 15.62
N ASP A 576 12.81 24.53 16.75
CA ASP A 576 13.40 24.81 18.07
C ASP A 576 13.58 23.49 18.88
N LEU A 577 13.11 22.36 18.35
CA LEU A 577 13.31 21.03 18.92
C LEU A 577 14.72 20.50 18.56
N PRO A 578 15.57 20.11 19.54
CA PRO A 578 16.90 19.59 19.25
C PRO A 578 16.86 18.35 18.35
N LYS A 579 17.71 18.29 17.32
CA LYS A 579 17.83 17.12 16.43
C LYS A 579 18.17 15.83 17.20
N SER A 580 18.91 15.94 18.30
CA SER A 580 19.25 14.83 19.18
C SER A 580 18.03 14.18 19.84
N GLU A 581 16.89 14.88 19.89
CA GLU A 581 15.63 14.39 20.47
C GLU A 581 14.65 13.84 19.43
N ARG A 582 15.00 13.86 18.13
CA ARG A 582 14.15 13.35 17.04
C ARG A 582 14.62 11.99 16.51
N PRO A 583 13.73 11.06 16.10
CA PRO A 583 12.28 11.17 16.20
C PRO A 583 11.80 11.01 17.65
N ILE A 584 10.74 11.73 18.02
CA ILE A 584 10.28 11.79 19.42
C ILE A 584 9.66 10.47 19.86
N ASN A 585 9.04 9.69 18.96
CA ASN A 585 8.54 8.34 19.28
C ASN A 585 9.60 7.35 19.77
N GLN A 586 10.89 7.58 19.49
CA GLN A 586 12.00 6.72 19.91
C GLN A 586 12.75 7.27 21.13
N LYS A 587 12.59 8.56 21.43
CA LYS A 587 13.49 9.29 22.36
C LYS A 587 12.77 9.92 23.54
N TRP A 588 11.46 10.11 23.45
CA TRP A 588 10.64 10.67 24.51
C TRP A 588 9.76 9.59 25.14
N SER A 589 9.41 9.79 26.41
CA SER A 589 8.33 9.02 27.03
C SER A 589 6.98 9.43 26.41
N TRP A 590 6.04 8.48 26.34
CA TRP A 590 4.75 8.71 25.70
C TRP A 590 3.98 9.88 26.33
N ASP A 591 4.01 10.03 27.66
CA ASP A 591 3.36 11.16 28.36
C ASP A 591 3.93 12.53 27.95
N ARG A 592 5.22 12.60 27.60
CA ARG A 592 5.88 13.83 27.14
C ARG A 592 5.44 14.18 25.73
N ILE A 593 5.28 13.17 24.87
CA ILE A 593 4.72 13.34 23.53
C ILE A 593 3.29 13.89 23.66
N LEU A 594 2.43 13.23 24.43
CA LEU A 594 1.00 13.58 24.57
C LEU A 594 0.77 14.99 25.12
N ARG A 595 1.53 15.44 26.12
CA ARG A 595 1.34 16.80 26.66
C ARG A 595 2.02 17.89 25.83
N SER A 596 2.86 17.55 24.87
CA SER A 596 3.52 18.52 23.99
C SER A 596 2.56 19.05 22.92
N CYS A 597 2.93 20.11 22.22
CA CYS A 597 2.19 20.61 21.06
C CYS A 597 2.60 19.94 19.73
N PHE A 598 3.52 18.97 19.74
CA PHE A 598 4.03 18.36 18.52
C PHE A 598 3.00 17.41 17.89
N ILE A 599 2.92 17.48 16.58
CA ILE A 599 1.90 16.78 15.79
C ILE A 599 2.57 15.68 14.97
N LYS A 600 2.09 14.44 15.09
CA LYS A 600 2.60 13.28 14.34
C LYS A 600 2.40 13.46 12.83
N GLN A 601 1.18 13.83 12.43
CA GLN A 601 0.73 13.92 11.05
C GLN A 601 -0.42 14.92 10.86
N ALA A 602 -0.84 15.17 9.61
CA ALA A 602 -1.91 16.12 9.33
C ALA A 602 -3.21 15.75 10.05
N ASP A 603 -3.79 16.69 10.80
CA ASP A 603 -5.05 16.54 11.55
C ASP A 603 -6.07 17.61 11.12
N VAL A 604 -5.95 18.85 11.62
CA VAL A 604 -6.69 20.00 11.06
C VAL A 604 -6.39 20.15 9.56
N LEU A 605 -5.13 19.95 9.16
CA LEU A 605 -4.72 19.99 7.77
C LEU A 605 -5.28 18.83 6.94
N GLN A 606 -5.56 17.67 7.54
CA GLN A 606 -6.26 16.57 6.85
C GLN A 606 -7.71 16.98 6.53
N GLY A 607 -8.41 17.58 7.49
CA GLY A 607 -9.76 18.09 7.28
C GLY A 607 -9.82 19.22 6.26
N ILE A 608 -8.89 20.16 6.32
CA ILE A 608 -8.78 21.23 5.32
C ILE A 608 -8.53 20.64 3.93
N TYR A 609 -7.71 19.60 3.79
CA TYR A 609 -7.51 18.94 2.50
C TYR A 609 -8.80 18.31 1.95
N PHE A 610 -9.56 17.58 2.76
CA PHE A 610 -10.83 16.98 2.32
C PHE A 610 -11.93 18.02 2.00
N PHE A 611 -11.94 19.13 2.73
CA PHE A 611 -12.99 20.14 2.66
C PHE A 611 -12.46 21.51 2.22
N GLU A 612 -11.40 21.52 1.40
CA GLU A 612 -10.71 22.76 1.00
C GLU A 612 -11.60 23.75 0.26
N GLU A 613 -12.73 23.29 -0.28
CA GLU A 613 -13.71 24.09 -1.01
C GLU A 613 -14.60 24.93 -0.08
N ASP A 614 -14.67 24.55 1.20
CA ASP A 614 -15.47 25.24 2.21
C ASP A 614 -14.72 26.42 2.86
N TYR A 615 -13.44 26.61 2.52
CA TYR A 615 -12.57 27.61 3.14
C TYR A 615 -11.86 28.51 2.13
N ASP A 616 -11.73 29.79 2.48
CA ASP A 616 -10.91 30.73 1.72
C ASP A 616 -9.40 30.47 1.90
N LEU A 617 -8.59 30.94 0.95
CA LEU A 617 -7.13 30.75 0.98
C LEU A 617 -6.48 31.36 2.22
N ALA A 618 -7.04 32.45 2.76
CA ALA A 618 -6.50 33.10 3.96
C ALA A 618 -6.66 32.19 5.19
N THR A 619 -7.80 31.51 5.32
CA THR A 619 -8.10 30.58 6.40
C THR A 619 -7.26 29.32 6.28
N ILE A 620 -7.12 28.77 5.08
CA ILE A 620 -6.20 27.67 4.79
C ILE A 620 -4.78 28.06 5.18
N LYS A 621 -4.33 29.26 4.80
CA LYS A 621 -2.99 29.76 5.10
C LYS A 621 -2.72 29.89 6.60
N ARG A 622 -3.64 30.50 7.37
CA ARG A 622 -3.46 30.68 8.82
C ARG A 622 -3.33 29.34 9.54
N ASN A 623 -4.17 28.36 9.20
CA ASN A 623 -4.10 27.02 9.77
C ASN A 623 -2.83 26.29 9.32
N PHE A 624 -2.48 26.34 8.03
CA PHE A 624 -1.28 25.72 7.51
C PHE A 624 0.00 26.25 8.17
N ASP A 625 0.19 27.57 8.21
CA ASP A 625 1.36 28.20 8.83
C ASP A 625 1.48 27.86 10.32
N PHE A 626 0.35 27.73 11.02
CA PHE A 626 0.32 27.39 12.43
C PHE A 626 0.68 25.92 12.70
N TYR A 627 0.02 24.99 12.00
CA TYR A 627 0.14 23.56 12.27
C TYR A 627 1.38 22.93 11.66
N GLU A 628 1.78 23.31 10.44
CA GLU A 628 2.97 22.75 9.78
C GLU A 628 4.23 22.96 10.63
N ALA A 629 4.39 24.14 11.22
CA ALA A 629 5.54 24.47 12.07
C ALA A 629 5.63 23.63 13.36
N ARG A 630 4.57 22.89 13.70
CA ARG A 630 4.45 21.99 14.87
C ARG A 630 4.42 20.50 14.47
N THR A 631 4.39 20.18 13.19
CA THR A 631 4.33 18.80 12.70
C THR A 631 5.71 18.17 12.55
N VAL A 632 5.97 17.06 13.23
CA VAL A 632 7.25 16.32 13.15
C VAL A 632 7.30 15.37 11.94
N HIS A 633 6.13 15.03 11.40
CA HIS A 633 5.90 14.09 10.30
C HIS A 633 6.51 12.70 10.60
N GLU A 634 6.16 12.15 11.77
CA GLU A 634 6.58 10.81 12.22
C GLU A 634 5.60 9.71 11.75
N SER A 635 4.79 10.05 10.75
CA SER A 635 4.02 9.14 9.92
C SER A 635 4.35 9.40 8.46
N SER A 636 4.51 8.34 7.68
CA SER A 636 4.76 8.42 6.23
C SER A 636 3.60 9.10 5.48
N LEU A 637 2.39 9.06 6.01
CA LEU A 637 1.20 9.71 5.45
C LEU A 637 1.19 11.24 5.58
N SER A 638 2.06 11.81 6.42
CA SER A 638 2.01 13.24 6.74
C SER A 638 2.46 14.18 5.60
N PRO A 639 3.61 13.96 4.93
CA PRO A 639 4.17 14.97 4.03
C PRO A 639 3.30 15.26 2.80
N CYS A 640 2.58 14.28 2.26
CA CYS A 640 1.81 14.47 1.03
C CYS A 640 0.69 15.50 1.19
N VAL A 641 -0.07 15.46 2.30
CA VAL A 641 -1.13 16.44 2.59
C VAL A 641 -0.54 17.84 2.72
N HIS A 642 0.63 17.96 3.38
CA HIS A 642 1.31 19.24 3.51
C HIS A 642 1.84 19.76 2.17
N SER A 643 2.31 18.87 1.30
CA SER A 643 2.71 19.20 -0.08
C SER A 643 1.53 19.76 -0.88
N ILE A 644 0.37 19.09 -0.82
CA ILE A 644 -0.84 19.49 -1.55
C ILE A 644 -1.36 20.86 -1.06
N LEU A 645 -1.38 21.09 0.26
CA LEU A 645 -1.83 22.38 0.80
C LEU A 645 -0.82 23.50 0.53
N ALA A 646 0.48 23.24 0.63
CA ALA A 646 1.52 24.21 0.25
C ALA A 646 1.40 24.60 -1.23
N ALA A 647 1.17 23.62 -2.11
CA ALA A 647 0.91 23.83 -3.53
C ALA A 647 -0.34 24.72 -3.74
N LYS A 648 -1.45 24.44 -3.07
CA LYS A 648 -2.67 25.26 -3.12
C LYS A 648 -2.44 26.70 -2.66
N LEU A 649 -1.53 26.91 -1.71
CA LEU A 649 -1.14 28.22 -1.20
C LEU A 649 -0.07 28.92 -2.06
N ASN A 650 0.30 28.34 -3.20
CA ASN A 650 1.39 28.79 -4.07
C ASN A 650 2.75 28.91 -3.34
N ASP A 651 2.96 28.13 -2.28
CA ASP A 651 4.26 27.96 -1.61
C ASP A 651 5.03 26.80 -2.27
N GLU A 652 5.49 27.05 -3.50
CA GLU A 652 6.17 26.05 -4.35
C GLU A 652 7.36 25.41 -3.65
N ALA A 653 8.13 26.21 -2.89
CA ALA A 653 9.33 25.75 -2.22
C ALA A 653 9.00 24.71 -1.14
N LYS A 654 7.98 25.00 -0.32
CA LYS A 654 7.55 24.08 0.74
C LYS A 654 6.82 22.86 0.18
N ALA A 655 6.04 23.04 -0.89
CA ALA A 655 5.40 21.93 -1.60
C ALA A 655 6.47 20.93 -2.11
N TYR A 656 7.50 21.43 -2.78
CA TYR A 656 8.60 20.59 -3.27
C TYR A 656 9.41 19.94 -2.14
N GLN A 657 9.66 20.67 -1.04
CA GLN A 657 10.31 20.10 0.15
C GLN A 657 9.55 18.88 0.71
N PHE A 658 8.22 18.97 0.83
CA PHE A 658 7.41 17.86 1.32
C PHE A 658 7.29 16.72 0.32
N TYR A 659 7.21 17.04 -0.98
CA TYR A 659 7.26 16.04 -2.04
C TYR A 659 8.52 15.16 -1.94
N LEU A 660 9.71 15.76 -1.79
CA LEU A 660 10.96 14.99 -1.69
C LEU A 660 10.93 13.98 -0.53
N ARG A 661 10.34 14.38 0.61
CA ARG A 661 10.23 13.52 1.79
C ARG A 661 9.33 12.31 1.59
N THR A 662 8.25 12.43 0.83
CA THR A 662 7.39 11.28 0.50
C THR A 662 7.95 10.45 -0.65
N ALA A 663 8.54 11.08 -1.67
CA ALA A 663 8.96 10.42 -2.90
C ALA A 663 10.07 9.39 -2.66
N ARG A 664 11.08 9.74 -1.86
CA ARG A 664 12.26 8.90 -1.62
C ARG A 664 12.33 8.33 -0.21
N LEU A 665 11.18 8.26 0.48
CA LEU A 665 11.10 7.82 1.87
C LEU A 665 11.83 6.49 2.09
N ASP A 666 11.48 5.48 1.29
CA ASP A 666 12.07 4.14 1.39
C ASP A 666 13.43 4.04 0.68
N LEU A 667 13.58 4.67 -0.48
CA LEU A 667 14.83 4.59 -1.27
C LEU A 667 16.03 5.16 -0.51
N ASP A 668 15.82 6.20 0.30
CA ASP A 668 16.87 6.86 1.07
C ASP A 668 16.77 6.55 2.59
N ASP A 669 15.86 5.66 2.99
CA ASP A 669 15.57 5.25 4.37
C ASP A 669 15.45 6.46 5.32
N TYR A 670 14.54 7.39 5.00
CA TYR A 670 14.35 8.64 5.74
C TYR A 670 13.91 8.41 7.19
N ASN A 671 13.07 7.40 7.43
CA ASN A 671 12.54 7.06 8.75
C ASN A 671 13.44 6.06 9.52
N ASN A 672 14.47 5.51 8.87
CA ASN A 672 15.37 4.51 9.44
C ASN A 672 14.63 3.25 9.91
N ASP A 673 13.62 2.82 9.14
CA ASP A 673 12.80 1.63 9.39
C ASP A 673 12.35 0.91 8.09
N THR A 674 12.97 1.21 6.95
CA THR A 674 12.69 0.49 5.69
C THR A 674 13.09 -0.98 5.76
N GLU A 675 13.95 -1.38 6.70
CA GLU A 675 14.24 -2.80 6.96
C GLU A 675 13.01 -3.62 7.40
N ASP A 676 11.98 -2.98 7.96
CA ASP A 676 10.72 -3.62 8.34
C ASP A 676 9.78 -3.87 7.15
N GLY A 677 10.13 -3.38 5.96
CA GLY A 677 9.30 -3.34 4.74
C GLY A 677 9.00 -1.92 4.27
N LEU A 678 8.57 -1.78 3.01
CA LEU A 678 8.25 -0.52 2.33
C LEU A 678 6.99 0.14 2.87
N HIS A 679 6.86 1.46 2.75
CA HIS A 679 5.68 2.22 3.17
C HIS A 679 4.66 2.35 2.02
N ILE A 680 4.07 1.22 1.62
CA ILE A 680 3.23 1.10 0.43
C ILE A 680 2.10 2.12 0.39
N THR A 681 1.35 2.32 1.48
CA THR A 681 0.23 3.28 1.48
C THR A 681 0.68 4.73 1.31
N SER A 682 1.90 5.07 1.77
CA SER A 682 2.49 6.39 1.55
C SER A 682 2.90 6.64 0.11
N MET A 683 3.12 5.60 -0.70
CA MET A 683 3.52 5.75 -2.10
C MET A 683 2.41 6.39 -2.93
N ALA A 684 1.14 6.17 -2.57
CA ALA A 684 0.01 6.88 -3.15
C ALA A 684 0.09 8.39 -2.86
N GLY A 685 0.55 8.78 -1.67
CA GLY A 685 0.79 10.17 -1.29
C GLY A 685 1.82 10.88 -2.17
N THR A 686 2.83 10.18 -2.70
CA THR A 686 3.77 10.77 -3.67
C THR A 686 3.07 11.12 -4.97
N TRP A 687 2.24 10.21 -5.49
CA TRP A 687 1.44 10.47 -6.69
C TRP A 687 0.48 11.65 -6.47
N MET A 688 -0.22 11.67 -5.33
CA MET A 688 -1.14 12.76 -4.98
C MET A 688 -0.42 14.11 -4.90
N SER A 689 0.82 14.15 -4.37
CA SER A 689 1.60 15.39 -4.31
C SER A 689 1.86 16.00 -5.69
N ILE A 690 2.02 15.17 -6.74
CA ILE A 690 2.19 15.65 -8.12
C ILE A 690 0.84 16.03 -8.73
N VAL A 691 -0.14 15.14 -8.67
CA VAL A 691 -1.39 15.29 -9.41
C VAL A 691 -2.36 16.26 -8.71
N GLU A 692 -2.57 16.08 -7.41
CA GLU A 692 -3.44 16.96 -6.62
C GLU A 692 -2.66 18.18 -6.08
N GLY A 693 -1.35 18.07 -5.87
CA GLY A 693 -0.51 19.21 -5.49
C GLY A 693 -0.11 20.04 -6.71
N PHE A 694 0.94 19.63 -7.42
CA PHE A 694 1.58 20.45 -8.46
C PHE A 694 0.70 20.73 -9.67
N ALA A 695 -0.08 19.76 -10.15
CA ALA A 695 -1.06 20.00 -11.22
C ALA A 695 -2.37 20.62 -10.71
N GLY A 696 -2.57 20.67 -9.38
CA GLY A 696 -3.76 21.22 -8.75
C GLY A 696 -5.06 20.50 -9.16
N MET A 697 -4.99 19.21 -9.52
CA MET A 697 -6.15 18.45 -10.00
C MET A 697 -7.21 18.32 -8.91
N ARG A 698 -8.44 18.70 -9.20
CA ARG A 698 -9.62 18.45 -8.35
C ARG A 698 -10.81 18.00 -9.19
N VAL A 699 -11.74 17.29 -8.57
CA VAL A 699 -13.08 17.11 -9.13
C VAL A 699 -14.05 17.96 -8.33
N ARG A 700 -14.67 18.95 -8.99
CA ARG A 700 -15.69 19.84 -8.41
C ARG A 700 -16.91 19.85 -9.30
N ASP A 701 -18.10 19.82 -8.71
CA ASP A 701 -19.35 19.77 -9.48
C ASP A 701 -19.35 18.75 -10.64
N ASN A 702 -18.71 17.58 -10.42
CA ASN A 702 -18.54 16.50 -11.39
C ASN A 702 -17.62 16.82 -12.59
N GLN A 703 -16.79 17.86 -12.51
CA GLN A 703 -15.92 18.35 -13.56
C GLN A 703 -14.46 18.38 -13.08
N LEU A 704 -13.51 18.22 -14.00
CA LEU A 704 -12.07 18.31 -13.67
C LEU A 704 -11.62 19.76 -13.62
N HIS A 705 -10.88 20.11 -12.58
CA HIS A 705 -10.24 21.40 -12.40
C HIS A 705 -8.73 21.20 -12.28
N PHE A 706 -7.95 22.10 -12.90
CA PHE A 706 -6.49 22.16 -12.79
C PHE A 706 -6.05 23.57 -12.40
N ASN A 707 -5.04 23.64 -11.54
CA ASN A 707 -4.34 24.86 -11.16
C ASN A 707 -2.84 24.57 -11.06
N PRO A 708 -2.19 24.32 -12.22
CA PRO A 708 -0.85 23.77 -12.28
C PRO A 708 0.23 24.80 -11.94
N PHE A 709 1.34 24.33 -11.39
CA PHE A 709 2.63 25.01 -11.44
C PHE A 709 3.74 24.01 -11.75
N LEU A 710 4.87 24.49 -12.25
CA LEU A 710 6.06 23.68 -12.51
C LEU A 710 7.08 23.88 -11.37
N PRO A 711 7.44 22.84 -10.60
CA PRO A 711 8.53 22.95 -9.64
C PRO A 711 9.82 23.42 -10.32
N LYS A 712 10.52 24.38 -9.73
CA LYS A 712 11.73 25.01 -10.33
C LYS A 712 12.86 24.04 -10.68
N HIS A 713 12.88 22.87 -10.04
CA HIS A 713 13.87 21.82 -10.27
C HIS A 713 13.56 20.95 -11.50
N TRP A 714 12.35 21.05 -12.06
CA TRP A 714 11.89 20.24 -13.18
C TRP A 714 11.80 21.07 -14.46
N GLN A 715 12.16 20.46 -15.58
CA GLN A 715 11.96 21.04 -16.91
C GLN A 715 10.53 20.86 -17.39
N SER A 716 9.96 19.69 -17.12
CA SER A 716 8.56 19.39 -17.36
C SER A 716 8.12 18.22 -16.47
N PHE A 717 6.81 18.04 -16.32
CA PHE A 717 6.25 16.76 -15.92
C PHE A 717 4.97 16.45 -16.69
N SER A 718 4.71 15.16 -16.90
CA SER A 718 3.46 14.69 -17.49
C SER A 718 2.92 13.46 -16.78
N PHE A 719 1.61 13.33 -16.74
CA PHE A 719 0.94 12.19 -16.13
C PHE A 719 -0.35 11.88 -16.88
N LYS A 720 -0.85 10.66 -16.66
CA LYS A 720 -2.08 10.17 -17.27
C LYS A 720 -3.14 9.90 -16.23
N ILE A 721 -4.39 10.18 -16.60
CA ILE A 721 -5.56 9.84 -15.80
C ILE A 721 -6.67 9.29 -16.69
N ASN A 722 -7.48 8.39 -16.14
CA ASN A 722 -8.77 8.05 -16.67
C ASN A 722 -9.84 8.83 -15.90
N PHE A 723 -10.67 9.61 -16.57
CA PHE A 723 -11.81 10.28 -15.96
C PHE A 723 -13.07 10.00 -16.79
N ARG A 724 -14.04 9.29 -16.19
CA ARG A 724 -15.30 8.89 -16.85
C ARG A 724 -15.07 8.17 -18.19
N GLY A 725 -13.99 7.37 -18.24
CA GLY A 725 -13.55 6.63 -19.40
C GLY A 725 -12.93 7.47 -20.53
N ALA A 726 -12.55 8.73 -20.27
CA ALA A 726 -11.67 9.50 -21.13
C ALA A 726 -10.23 9.40 -20.58
N ASN A 727 -9.31 8.91 -21.40
CA ASN A 727 -7.89 8.86 -21.08
C ASN A 727 -7.25 10.20 -21.47
N LEU A 728 -6.78 10.91 -20.44
CA LEU A 728 -6.17 12.22 -20.57
C LEU A 728 -4.67 12.10 -20.31
N ASN A 729 -3.87 12.74 -21.16
CA ASN A 729 -2.45 12.97 -20.91
C ASN A 729 -2.25 14.46 -20.61
N ILE A 730 -1.77 14.77 -19.42
CA ILE A 730 -1.55 16.13 -18.95
C ILE A 730 -0.04 16.37 -18.96
N LYS A 731 0.42 17.46 -19.57
CA LYS A 731 1.82 17.88 -19.60
C LYS A 731 1.95 19.33 -19.16
N ILE A 732 2.91 19.58 -18.28
CA ILE A 732 3.25 20.89 -17.74
C ILE A 732 4.73 21.13 -18.02
N ASP A 733 5.06 22.22 -18.71
CA ASP A 733 6.44 22.64 -18.92
C ASP A 733 6.61 24.15 -18.75
N GLY A 734 7.85 24.62 -18.88
CA GLY A 734 8.18 26.04 -18.69
C GLY A 734 7.51 27.00 -19.67
N LYS A 735 6.82 26.50 -20.71
CA LYS A 735 6.16 27.32 -21.75
C LYS A 735 4.65 27.12 -21.78
N SER A 736 4.15 25.92 -21.47
CA SER A 736 2.75 25.57 -21.70
C SER A 736 2.18 24.58 -20.69
N PHE A 737 0.85 24.61 -20.59
CA PHE A 737 0.02 23.57 -20.00
C PHE A 737 -0.79 22.90 -21.11
N GLN A 738 -0.65 21.58 -21.23
CA GLN A 738 -1.31 20.80 -22.27
C GLN A 738 -2.13 19.66 -21.67
N ILE A 739 -3.35 19.47 -22.19
CA ILE A 739 -4.16 18.27 -21.95
C ILE A 739 -4.51 17.67 -23.31
N ALA A 740 -4.14 16.42 -23.53
CA ALA A 740 -4.52 15.64 -24.69
C ALA A 740 -5.55 14.58 -24.29
N ALA A 741 -6.72 14.58 -24.95
CA ALA A 741 -7.72 13.53 -24.83
C ALA A 741 -7.54 12.53 -25.98
N ASN A 742 -7.34 11.27 -25.64
CA ASN A 742 -7.08 10.21 -26.64
C ASN A 742 -8.35 9.47 -27.09
N ASP A 743 -9.46 9.67 -26.38
CA ASP A 743 -10.74 9.02 -26.66
C ASP A 743 -11.76 10.01 -27.24
N ASP A 744 -12.71 9.49 -28.02
CA ASP A 744 -13.80 10.27 -28.60
C ASP A 744 -14.93 10.52 -27.57
N LYS A 745 -14.60 11.26 -26.49
CA LYS A 745 -15.56 11.67 -25.46
C LYS A 745 -15.56 13.17 -25.24
N ASP A 746 -16.76 13.73 -25.19
CA ASP A 746 -16.95 15.12 -24.80
C ASP A 746 -16.69 15.30 -23.30
N LEU A 747 -15.82 16.24 -22.96
CA LEU A 747 -15.45 16.52 -21.58
C LEU A 747 -15.33 18.02 -21.35
N GLU A 748 -15.91 18.48 -20.26
CA GLU A 748 -15.75 19.84 -19.76
C GLU A 748 -14.69 19.86 -18.67
N ILE A 749 -13.70 20.73 -18.82
CA ILE A 749 -12.60 20.89 -17.89
C ILE A 749 -12.38 22.37 -17.58
N PHE A 750 -11.82 22.62 -16.40
CA PHE A 750 -11.51 23.97 -15.93
C PHE A 750 -10.02 24.11 -15.69
N ILE A 751 -9.40 25.16 -16.22
CA ILE A 751 -7.98 25.46 -16.01
C ILE A 751 -7.91 26.89 -15.47
N HIS A 752 -7.38 27.06 -14.25
CA HIS A 752 -7.43 28.32 -13.50
C HIS A 752 -8.84 28.95 -13.45
N GLY A 753 -9.88 28.11 -13.36
CA GLY A 753 -11.27 28.54 -13.33
C GLY A 753 -11.87 28.92 -14.69
N GLN A 754 -11.10 28.90 -15.78
CA GLN A 754 -11.61 29.08 -17.13
C GLN A 754 -12.10 27.76 -17.71
N LYS A 755 -13.27 27.79 -18.36
CA LYS A 755 -13.92 26.61 -18.94
C LYS A 755 -13.36 26.30 -20.32
N HIS A 756 -12.99 25.04 -20.53
CA HIS A 756 -12.61 24.49 -21.83
C HIS A 756 -13.39 23.20 -22.12
N GLN A 757 -13.53 22.86 -23.39
CA GLN A 757 -14.28 21.68 -23.84
C GLN A 757 -13.47 20.86 -24.83
N PHE A 758 -13.40 19.56 -24.58
CA PHE A 758 -13.07 18.56 -25.59
C PHE A 758 -14.34 18.17 -26.33
N LYS A 759 -14.26 18.11 -27.67
CA LYS A 759 -15.25 17.47 -28.53
C LYS A 759 -14.59 16.25 -29.14
N GLY A 760 -14.71 15.11 -28.47
CA GLY A 760 -13.94 13.93 -28.81
C GLY A 760 -12.45 14.05 -28.49
N SER A 761 -11.62 13.35 -29.29
CA SER A 761 -10.17 13.40 -29.16
C SER A 761 -9.62 14.78 -29.56
N GLY A 762 -8.63 15.29 -28.84
CA GLY A 762 -8.07 16.61 -29.14
C GLY A 762 -7.01 17.05 -28.14
N ILE A 763 -6.49 18.25 -28.34
CA ILE A 763 -5.48 18.86 -27.48
C ILE A 763 -5.95 20.26 -27.09
N ILE A 764 -5.91 20.54 -25.79
CA ILE A 764 -5.99 21.89 -25.24
C ILE A 764 -4.58 22.26 -24.83
N GLU A 765 -4.07 23.38 -25.34
CA GLU A 765 -2.75 23.92 -25.00
C GLU A 765 -2.92 25.40 -24.64
N LEU A 766 -2.42 25.77 -23.46
CA LEU A 766 -2.40 27.14 -22.95
C LEU A 766 -0.96 27.56 -22.73
N GLN A 767 -0.58 28.73 -23.22
CA GLN A 767 0.76 29.26 -22.97
C GLN A 767 0.84 29.79 -21.53
N ASN A 768 2.00 29.66 -20.87
CA ASN A 768 2.14 30.07 -19.46
C ASN A 768 1.83 31.56 -19.21
N LYS A 769 1.95 32.41 -20.24
CA LYS A 769 1.54 33.83 -20.17
C LYS A 769 0.02 34.03 -20.06
N GLU A 770 -0.75 33.03 -20.45
CA GLU A 770 -2.22 32.99 -20.41
C GLU A 770 -2.74 32.36 -19.10
N LEU A 771 -1.84 31.81 -18.27
CA LEU A 771 -2.11 31.18 -16.98
C LEU A 771 -1.91 32.12 -15.77
N VAL A 772 -1.51 33.39 -16.01
CA VAL A 772 -1.24 34.42 -14.97
C VAL A 772 -2.45 35.28 -14.68
#